data_AF-A0A151P8T9-F1
#
_entry.id   AF-A0A151P8T9-F1
#
_cell.length_a   1.000
_cell.length_b   1.000
_cell.length_c   1.000
_cell.angle_alpha   90.00
_cell.angle_beta   90.00
_cell.angle_gamma   90.00
#
_symmetry.space_group_name_H-M   'P 1'
#
loop_
_entity.id
_entity.type
_entity.pdbx_description
1 polymer ?
#
loop_
_entity_poly.entity_id
_entity_poly.type
_entity_poly.pdbx_seq_one_letter_code
_entity_poly.pdbx_strand_id
1 'polypeptide(L)'
;MIAKMDEDKKETPVVNEKRKSVSKPVSPGKSPVDEKADSGSTVNDSLLNSQGEKNVTSPIKDIKNMLTLTRDTFGNLRRSKRLSLRRRNSKSNEEDRHLKAPSMEECVEEAEAEPVKQEPLSVMEINELIQQRQLLKAFQSIKYLEDEIVTEMDGKDSDDKPTEFSRKVKDVDLLYNSIANEIKSIVKNTLDHPSIEEKLLTLLVELIAEEEKAHGRAEGTESPEPHFLGMPRKWREVWKDSVKESAEGRVLQVPMTPEKDKDSWLAVHLGFLRKNVREDLLKIKHSVQKCYPEDYKVCDTYVECFHNAISSHLQGLLQRHLEFNELYALLDWVANMYRSEALLGCPCLQPEVKTENLPLLLPPATWEKLKNDYTDSLKEKIKCYFDNILKLEITEKWEKELQPEVVQNQYNSSLYFDIQTIIAEHMKTSGKISTRLGTAVLEICLVDLKEYIPRFVKVFLEWDKEKDFSLFLPYLAAYINSFHDLITGLQTNFAADTKELEKILADVTMNFRKCFLNKLEVKTQPLFKKILSKTWVSSDEILNSILSTTVQYSQDLNYLRQPTNKDFLREVHRYLVREYIAQALKPRKKIKRSQRQKVSKKMKEEATVITETLSDLGSDSDELSLAISVIADIISEKKKEKIQAHLQSMRQRHRDLRNEHIVAILALRGFWRKTRENIIQHLGNLKEDAEIKTVLLTLVHRIVVCGGIRQKESYKQIQLWRHRFTDLALFIPKAKVNGHSNIYIHGC
;
A
#
# COMPACT_ATOMS: atom_id res chain seq x y z
N MET A 1 -19.68 58.44 -41.10
CA MET A 1 -20.86 58.75 -41.96
C MET A 1 -21.85 57.62 -41.72
N ILE A 2 -22.85 57.78 -40.85
CA ILE A 2 -24.12 58.52 -41.02
C ILE A 2 -25.07 57.82 -42.00
N ALA A 3 -25.98 56.98 -41.47
CA ALA A 3 -27.43 57.19 -41.43
C ALA A 3 -28.01 56.22 -40.36
N LYS A 4 -28.97 56.52 -39.45
CA LYS A 4 -30.29 57.21 -39.52
C LYS A 4 -31.31 56.42 -40.36
N MET A 5 -32.62 56.29 -40.07
CA MET A 5 -33.58 56.71 -39.01
C MET A 5 -34.86 55.80 -39.15
N ASP A 6 -35.85 55.64 -38.25
CA ASP A 6 -36.05 55.85 -36.80
C ASP A 6 -37.40 55.16 -36.35
N GLU A 7 -37.73 55.21 -35.06
CA GLU A 7 -39.09 55.17 -34.42
C GLU A 7 -39.99 53.90 -34.34
N ASP A 8 -40.21 53.46 -33.08
CA ASP A 8 -41.50 53.27 -32.37
C ASP A 8 -42.78 52.79 -33.09
N LYS A 9 -43.38 51.71 -32.55
CA LYS A 9 -44.75 51.76 -31.99
C LYS A 9 -45.10 50.61 -31.03
N LYS A 10 -45.92 50.94 -30.02
CA LYS A 10 -46.57 50.04 -29.06
C LYS A 10 -47.56 49.10 -29.75
N GLU A 11 -47.75 47.90 -29.20
CA GLU A 11 -49.05 47.46 -28.67
C GLU A 11 -48.96 46.15 -27.85
N THR A 12 -49.76 46.07 -26.78
CA THR A 12 -50.16 44.82 -26.09
C THR A 12 -51.68 44.82 -26.00
N PRO A 13 -52.34 43.65 -26.11
CA PRO A 13 -52.96 43.14 -24.87
C PRO A 13 -53.12 41.60 -24.74
N VAL A 14 -52.93 41.14 -23.50
CA VAL A 14 -53.79 40.22 -22.71
C VAL A 14 -54.43 38.97 -23.35
N VAL A 15 -53.94 37.78 -22.93
CA VAL A 15 -54.72 36.63 -22.38
C VAL A 15 -53.76 35.95 -21.37
N ASN A 16 -53.96 35.84 -20.05
CA ASN A 16 -55.10 35.55 -19.15
C ASN A 16 -55.46 34.05 -19.02
N GLU A 17 -54.79 33.32 -18.12
CA GLU A 17 -55.44 32.18 -17.46
C GLU A 17 -54.99 31.96 -16.00
N LYS A 18 -55.75 31.15 -15.26
CA LYS A 18 -56.05 31.37 -13.83
C LYS A 18 -55.28 30.48 -12.86
N ARG A 19 -54.97 31.11 -11.71
CA ARG A 19 -54.76 30.52 -10.39
C ARG A 19 -55.57 29.23 -10.12
N LYS A 20 -54.98 28.33 -9.33
CA LYS A 20 -55.68 27.77 -8.15
C LYS A 20 -54.69 27.45 -7.02
N SER A 21 -55.08 27.84 -5.81
CA SER A 21 -54.35 27.65 -4.55
C SER A 21 -55.35 27.15 -3.50
N VAL A 22 -55.02 26.11 -2.74
CA VAL A 22 -55.79 25.64 -1.57
C VAL A 22 -54.79 25.23 -0.47
N SER A 23 -55.18 25.37 0.80
CA SER A 23 -54.27 25.38 1.95
C SER A 23 -54.83 24.69 3.20
N LYS A 24 -53.92 24.02 3.95
CA LYS A 24 -54.04 23.65 5.40
C LYS A 24 -55.11 22.59 5.76
N PRO A 25 -55.14 22.02 7.01
CA PRO A 25 -54.41 22.36 8.25
C PRO A 25 -53.70 21.19 8.98
N VAL A 26 -53.31 21.43 10.24
CA VAL A 26 -52.52 20.61 11.19
C VAL A 26 -53.37 20.24 12.43
N SER A 27 -53.02 19.18 13.20
CA SER A 27 -52.95 19.06 14.70
C SER A 27 -53.15 17.58 15.20
N PRO A 28 -53.13 17.19 16.51
CA PRO A 28 -52.14 16.19 17.00
C PRO A 28 -52.72 15.03 17.88
N GLY A 29 -51.87 14.15 18.45
CA GLY A 29 -52.29 13.11 19.42
C GLY A 29 -51.14 12.57 20.31
N LYS A 30 -51.47 12.02 21.50
CA LYS A 30 -50.52 11.51 22.54
C LYS A 30 -50.71 9.99 22.82
N SER A 31 -49.70 9.43 23.51
CA SER A 31 -49.43 8.08 24.08
C SER A 31 -50.53 7.43 24.98
N PRO A 32 -50.37 6.26 25.71
CA PRO A 32 -49.18 5.37 25.96
C PRO A 32 -49.42 3.80 26.13
N VAL A 33 -48.35 3.02 26.46
CA VAL A 33 -48.22 1.61 27.03
C VAL A 33 -48.89 0.40 26.29
N ASP A 34 -48.52 -0.91 26.41
CA ASP A 34 -47.75 -1.67 27.44
C ASP A 34 -47.09 -3.03 26.97
N GLU A 35 -46.26 -3.62 27.86
CA GLU A 35 -45.64 -4.98 28.05
C GLU A 35 -45.36 -6.09 26.97
N LYS A 36 -44.05 -6.50 26.93
CA LYS A 36 -43.37 -7.85 27.07
C LYS A 36 -43.56 -9.08 26.14
N ALA A 37 -42.41 -9.77 26.02
CA ALA A 37 -42.09 -11.19 25.65
C ALA A 37 -41.63 -11.44 24.20
N ASP A 38 -40.73 -12.40 23.86
CA ASP A 38 -39.61 -13.07 24.56
C ASP A 38 -38.74 -13.79 23.48
N SER A 39 -37.47 -14.08 23.77
CA SER A 39 -36.55 -14.99 23.04
C SER A 39 -36.08 -14.63 21.60
N GLY A 40 -34.84 -15.05 21.26
CA GLY A 40 -34.37 -15.11 19.86
C GLY A 40 -33.08 -14.33 19.54
N SER A 41 -31.92 -14.81 20.00
CA SER A 41 -30.62 -14.25 19.62
C SER A 41 -30.12 -14.80 18.27
N THR A 42 -30.15 -14.00 17.22
CA THR A 42 -29.38 -14.24 15.98
C THR A 42 -28.54 -13.01 15.62
N VAL A 43 -27.25 -13.24 15.39
CA VAL A 43 -26.28 -12.22 14.98
C VAL A 43 -26.54 -11.86 13.52
N ASN A 44 -26.88 -10.60 13.24
CA ASN A 44 -27.12 -10.13 11.87
C ASN A 44 -25.81 -9.72 11.18
N ASP A 45 -25.34 -10.58 10.28
CA ASP A 45 -24.49 -10.19 9.15
C ASP A 45 -25.30 -9.28 8.20
N SER A 46 -25.18 -7.96 8.35
CA SER A 46 -25.80 -7.01 7.42
C SER A 46 -25.15 -5.63 7.42
N LEU A 47 -23.93 -5.51 6.87
CA LEU A 47 -23.30 -4.22 6.61
C LEU A 47 -22.42 -4.20 5.34
N LEU A 48 -22.95 -4.78 4.26
CA LEU A 48 -22.38 -4.68 2.90
C LEU A 48 -23.50 -4.75 1.84
N ASN A 49 -24.37 -3.73 1.78
CA ASN A 49 -25.14 -3.45 0.57
C ASN A 49 -25.73 -2.03 0.56
N SER A 50 -25.04 -1.09 -0.08
CA SER A 50 -25.64 0.14 -0.62
C SER A 50 -25.18 0.30 -2.06
N GLN A 51 -26.01 -0.16 -3.00
CA GLN A 51 -25.78 0.02 -4.43
C GLN A 51 -25.84 1.51 -4.79
N GLY A 52 -24.82 1.99 -5.49
CA GLY A 52 -24.66 3.38 -5.90
C GLY A 52 -23.62 3.50 -7.00
N GLU A 53 -23.71 2.65 -8.03
CA GLU A 53 -22.76 2.65 -9.14
C GLU A 53 -22.88 3.94 -9.96
N LYS A 54 -21.88 4.82 -9.84
CA LYS A 54 -21.51 5.77 -10.87
C LYS A 54 -20.07 5.46 -11.29
N ASN A 55 -19.84 5.37 -12.59
CA ASN A 55 -18.54 5.02 -13.16
C ASN A 55 -17.51 6.12 -12.88
N VAL A 56 -16.74 5.96 -11.80
CA VAL A 56 -15.46 6.61 -11.57
C VAL A 56 -14.38 5.54 -11.67
N THR A 57 -13.30 5.80 -12.40
CA THR A 57 -12.11 4.93 -12.44
C THR A 57 -11.38 5.03 -11.11
N SER A 58 -11.81 4.22 -10.14
CA SER A 58 -11.20 4.15 -8.82
C SER A 58 -9.87 3.38 -8.85
N PRO A 59 -8.89 3.74 -7.98
CA PRO A 59 -7.64 2.97 -7.79
C PRO A 59 -7.90 1.49 -7.47
N ILE A 60 -9.06 1.19 -6.90
CA ILE A 60 -9.56 -0.15 -6.55
C ILE A 60 -9.64 -1.08 -7.77
N LYS A 61 -9.78 -0.58 -9.02
CA LYS A 61 -9.78 -1.45 -10.21
C LYS A 61 -8.44 -2.18 -10.40
N ASP A 62 -7.32 -1.50 -10.22
CA ASP A 62 -5.99 -2.09 -10.41
C ASP A 62 -5.70 -3.15 -9.33
N ILE A 63 -6.15 -2.91 -8.09
CA ILE A 63 -5.97 -3.85 -6.97
C ILE A 63 -6.91 -5.05 -7.09
N LYS A 64 -8.18 -4.84 -7.48
CA LYS A 64 -9.12 -5.93 -7.81
C LYS A 64 -8.60 -6.81 -8.93
N ASN A 65 -8.00 -6.25 -9.97
CA ASN A 65 -7.39 -7.02 -11.07
C ASN A 65 -6.25 -7.92 -10.53
N MET A 66 -5.42 -7.42 -9.62
CA MET A 66 -4.36 -8.18 -8.96
C MET A 66 -4.91 -9.35 -8.11
N LEU A 67 -6.02 -9.13 -7.39
CA LEU A 67 -6.70 -10.18 -6.61
C LEU A 67 -7.48 -11.19 -7.45
N THR A 68 -8.07 -10.81 -8.59
CA THR A 68 -8.71 -11.76 -9.50
C THR A 68 -7.67 -12.62 -10.21
N LEU A 69 -6.56 -12.03 -10.67
CA LEU A 69 -5.43 -12.75 -11.25
C LEU A 69 -4.91 -13.86 -10.32
N THR A 70 -4.77 -13.60 -9.02
CA THR A 70 -4.29 -14.61 -8.05
C THR A 70 -5.37 -15.60 -7.59
N ARG A 71 -6.67 -15.29 -7.71
CA ARG A 71 -7.74 -16.23 -7.33
C ARG A 71 -8.18 -17.13 -8.48
N ASP A 72 -8.28 -16.59 -9.70
CA ASP A 72 -8.77 -17.34 -10.86
C ASP A 72 -7.70 -18.23 -11.50
N THR A 73 -6.43 -17.82 -11.54
CA THR A 73 -5.34 -18.68 -12.04
C THR A 73 -5.14 -19.93 -11.17
N PHE A 74 -5.26 -19.80 -9.85
CA PHE A 74 -5.05 -20.91 -8.92
C PHE A 74 -6.28 -21.79 -8.73
N GLY A 75 -7.49 -21.25 -8.95
CA GLY A 75 -8.78 -21.95 -8.75
C GLY A 75 -9.50 -22.47 -10.01
N ASN A 76 -9.35 -21.84 -11.18
CA ASN A 76 -10.20 -22.07 -12.36
C ASN A 76 -9.46 -22.60 -13.59
N LEU A 77 -9.03 -23.87 -13.57
CA LEU A 77 -8.65 -24.62 -14.78
C LEU A 77 -9.56 -25.82 -15.05
N ARG A 78 -10.88 -25.63 -14.90
CA ARG A 78 -11.89 -26.70 -15.06
C ARG A 78 -12.97 -26.44 -16.11
N ARG A 79 -12.65 -25.74 -17.21
CA ARG A 79 -13.41 -25.77 -18.48
C ARG A 79 -12.65 -25.10 -19.64
N SER A 80 -11.96 -25.91 -20.45
CA SER A 80 -11.87 -25.65 -21.89
C SER A 80 -11.62 -26.96 -22.66
N LYS A 81 -12.70 -27.54 -23.19
CA LYS A 81 -12.66 -28.59 -24.22
C LYS A 81 -13.43 -28.06 -25.42
N ARG A 82 -12.72 -27.71 -26.50
CA ARG A 82 -13.13 -27.80 -27.92
C ARG A 82 -12.21 -26.92 -28.78
N LEU A 83 -11.16 -27.52 -29.34
CA LEU A 83 -10.83 -27.29 -30.74
C LEU A 83 -10.54 -28.65 -31.38
N SER A 84 -11.09 -28.82 -32.58
CA SER A 84 -11.22 -30.09 -33.27
C SER A 84 -10.07 -30.32 -34.24
N LEU A 85 -9.47 -31.52 -34.21
CA LEU A 85 -8.70 -32.03 -35.34
C LEU A 85 -9.37 -33.24 -35.98
N ARG A 86 -9.21 -33.30 -37.30
CA ARG A 86 -10.15 -33.88 -38.27
C ARG A 86 -9.76 -35.33 -38.58
N ARG A 87 -10.62 -36.30 -38.22
CA ARG A 87 -10.50 -37.69 -38.70
C ARG A 87 -10.45 -37.72 -40.23
N ARG A 88 -9.51 -38.49 -40.79
CA ARG A 88 -9.63 -39.11 -42.11
C ARG A 88 -9.41 -40.61 -41.92
N ASN A 89 -10.41 -41.40 -42.27
CA ASN A 89 -10.29 -42.86 -42.34
C ASN A 89 -9.80 -43.25 -43.74
N SER A 90 -9.05 -44.34 -43.81
CA SER A 90 -9.03 -45.25 -44.95
C SER A 90 -9.19 -46.68 -44.41
N LYS A 91 -10.21 -47.40 -44.88
CA LYS A 91 -10.51 -48.80 -44.50
C LYS A 91 -9.90 -49.77 -45.51
N SER A 92 -9.44 -50.90 -45.00
CA SER A 92 -9.58 -52.27 -45.57
C SER A 92 -9.29 -53.22 -44.40
N ASN A 93 -10.27 -53.99 -43.93
CA ASN A 93 -10.44 -55.44 -44.19
C ASN A 93 -9.26 -56.26 -43.61
N GLU A 94 -9.47 -57.36 -42.89
CA GLU A 94 -10.51 -58.40 -43.08
C GLU A 94 -10.88 -59.13 -41.77
N GLU A 95 -11.88 -60.02 -41.82
CA GLU A 95 -12.58 -60.60 -40.65
C GLU A 95 -12.00 -61.94 -40.15
N ASP A 96 -12.40 -62.27 -38.91
CA ASP A 96 -12.14 -63.49 -38.13
C ASP A 96 -12.17 -64.83 -38.89
N ARG A 97 -11.29 -65.77 -38.48
CA ARG A 97 -11.71 -67.15 -38.15
C ARG A 97 -10.97 -67.70 -36.92
N HIS A 98 -11.75 -68.20 -35.97
CA HIS A 98 -11.29 -68.80 -34.72
C HIS A 98 -11.13 -70.33 -34.82
N LEU A 99 -10.01 -70.82 -34.27
CA LEU A 99 -9.75 -72.10 -33.60
C LEU A 99 -10.72 -73.31 -33.77
N LYS A 100 -10.13 -74.48 -34.07
CA LYS A 100 -10.34 -75.71 -33.28
C LYS A 100 -9.17 -76.69 -33.41
N ALA A 101 -8.75 -77.28 -32.29
CA ALA A 101 -7.70 -78.30 -32.20
C ALA A 101 -8.24 -79.73 -32.42
N PRO A 102 -7.36 -80.75 -32.46
CA PRO A 102 -7.45 -81.77 -31.42
C PRO A 102 -6.10 -82.28 -30.85
N SER A 103 -6.16 -82.78 -29.60
CA SER A 103 -5.36 -83.80 -28.88
C SER A 103 -3.88 -84.09 -29.25
N MET A 104 -2.87 -84.12 -28.36
CA MET A 104 -2.71 -84.59 -26.95
C MET A 104 -2.05 -85.98 -26.84
N GLU A 105 -0.78 -85.98 -26.39
CA GLU A 105 0.00 -87.05 -25.70
C GLU A 105 1.30 -86.36 -25.20
N GLU A 106 1.61 -86.41 -23.90
CA GLU A 106 2.73 -87.15 -23.27
C GLU A 106 4.14 -86.88 -23.86
N CYS A 107 5.23 -86.74 -23.09
CA CYS A 107 5.47 -87.12 -21.70
C CYS A 107 6.43 -86.15 -20.98
N VAL A 108 6.68 -86.35 -19.68
CA VAL A 108 7.69 -85.64 -18.88
C VAL A 108 9.05 -86.34 -19.05
N GLU A 109 10.11 -85.58 -19.29
CA GLU A 109 11.48 -85.99 -18.94
C GLU A 109 12.30 -84.76 -18.52
N GLU A 110 12.95 -84.85 -17.36
CA GLU A 110 13.93 -83.88 -16.90
C GLU A 110 15.24 -84.11 -17.68
N ALA A 111 15.74 -83.09 -18.37
CA ALA A 111 17.04 -83.13 -19.02
C ALA A 111 18.01 -82.21 -18.28
N GLU A 112 19.10 -82.78 -17.76
CA GLU A 112 20.18 -82.07 -17.10
C GLU A 112 20.80 -81.03 -18.06
N ALA A 113 20.91 -79.78 -17.62
CA ALA A 113 21.48 -78.71 -18.43
C ALA A 113 23.01 -78.76 -18.38
N GLU A 114 23.64 -79.38 -19.39
CA GLU A 114 25.08 -79.24 -19.61
C GLU A 114 25.48 -77.77 -19.89
N PRO A 115 26.69 -77.35 -19.48
CA PRO A 115 27.14 -75.97 -19.65
C PRO A 115 27.52 -75.67 -21.10
N VAL A 116 26.62 -75.02 -21.83
CA VAL A 116 26.92 -74.46 -23.15
C VAL A 116 28.01 -73.39 -23.01
N LYS A 117 29.22 -73.69 -23.50
CA LYS A 117 30.28 -72.70 -23.69
C LYS A 117 29.80 -71.65 -24.68
N GLN A 118 29.57 -70.42 -24.22
CA GLN A 118 29.30 -69.30 -25.09
C GLN A 118 30.62 -68.85 -25.74
N GLU A 119 30.62 -68.66 -27.06
CA GLU A 119 31.73 -67.99 -27.75
C GLU A 119 31.72 -66.50 -27.36
N PRO A 120 32.89 -65.86 -27.15
CA PRO A 120 32.95 -64.44 -26.82
C PRO A 120 32.40 -63.58 -27.96
N LEU A 121 31.32 -62.86 -27.69
CA LEU A 121 30.77 -61.87 -28.62
C LEU A 121 31.78 -60.73 -28.84
N SER A 122 31.83 -60.23 -30.07
CA SER A 122 32.63 -59.06 -30.41
C SER A 122 32.13 -57.82 -29.66
N VAL A 123 33.06 -56.91 -29.30
CA VAL A 123 32.77 -55.58 -28.73
C VAL A 123 31.68 -54.85 -29.55
N MET A 124 31.66 -55.04 -30.88
CA MET A 124 30.66 -54.43 -31.76
C MET A 124 29.26 -55.04 -31.58
N GLU A 125 29.17 -56.37 -31.44
CA GLU A 125 27.91 -57.10 -31.25
C GLU A 125 27.32 -56.82 -29.86
N ILE A 126 28.17 -56.73 -28.84
CA ILE A 126 27.75 -56.31 -27.50
C ILE A 126 27.20 -54.89 -27.52
N ASN A 127 27.85 -53.96 -28.24
CA ASN A 127 27.32 -52.61 -28.39
C ASN A 127 25.98 -52.59 -29.16
N GLU A 128 25.78 -53.45 -30.16
CA GLU A 128 24.47 -53.62 -30.81
C GLU A 128 23.39 -54.15 -29.85
N LEU A 129 23.73 -55.08 -28.94
CA LEU A 129 22.80 -55.52 -27.88
C LEU A 129 22.41 -54.39 -26.93
N ILE A 130 23.34 -53.47 -26.61
CA ILE A 130 23.05 -52.25 -25.83
C ILE A 130 22.09 -51.34 -26.60
N GLN A 131 22.35 -51.07 -27.89
CA GLN A 131 21.45 -50.25 -28.74
C GLN A 131 20.04 -50.87 -28.89
N GLN A 132 19.94 -52.21 -28.87
CA GLN A 132 18.67 -52.94 -28.86
C GLN A 132 18.01 -53.05 -27.47
N ARG A 133 18.58 -52.40 -26.44
CA ARG A 133 18.16 -52.45 -25.03
C ARG A 133 18.08 -53.86 -24.42
N GLN A 134 18.87 -54.81 -24.94
CA GLN A 134 19.02 -56.15 -24.35
C GLN A 134 20.06 -56.13 -23.21
N LEU A 135 19.88 -55.20 -22.26
CA LEU A 135 20.93 -54.76 -21.32
C LEU A 135 21.48 -55.88 -20.43
N LEU A 136 20.63 -56.82 -19.96
CA LEU A 136 21.08 -57.97 -19.16
C LEU A 136 22.02 -58.90 -19.93
N LYS A 137 21.74 -59.16 -21.22
CA LYS A 137 22.61 -59.98 -22.07
C LYS A 137 23.92 -59.25 -22.34
N ALA A 138 23.85 -57.96 -22.67
CA ALA A 138 25.02 -57.13 -22.87
C ALA A 138 25.93 -57.14 -21.63
N PHE A 139 25.37 -56.96 -20.42
CA PHE A 139 26.13 -57.03 -19.17
C PHE A 139 26.79 -58.39 -18.94
N GLN A 140 26.08 -59.51 -19.17
CA GLN A 140 26.67 -60.86 -19.08
C GLN A 140 27.86 -61.04 -20.03
N SER A 141 27.75 -60.54 -21.27
CA SER A 141 28.84 -60.60 -22.25
C SER A 141 30.02 -59.68 -21.92
N ILE A 142 29.77 -58.48 -21.39
CA ILE A 142 30.85 -57.58 -20.91
C ILE A 142 31.58 -58.23 -19.73
N LYS A 143 30.84 -58.82 -18.78
CA LYS A 143 31.44 -59.51 -17.64
C LYS A 143 32.29 -60.70 -18.08
N TYR A 144 31.85 -61.47 -19.09
CA TYR A 144 32.67 -62.53 -19.66
C TYR A 144 33.98 -62.00 -20.25
N LEU A 145 33.95 -60.86 -20.97
CA LEU A 145 35.17 -60.20 -21.47
C LEU A 145 36.05 -59.66 -20.33
N GLU A 146 35.47 -59.17 -19.24
CA GLU A 146 36.21 -58.72 -18.05
C GLU A 146 36.91 -59.90 -17.36
N ASP A 147 36.20 -61.01 -17.11
CA ASP A 147 36.74 -62.25 -16.54
C ASP A 147 37.83 -62.88 -17.46
N GLU A 148 37.67 -62.79 -18.78
CA GLU A 148 38.69 -63.19 -19.77
C GLU A 148 39.96 -62.31 -19.67
N ILE A 149 39.81 -60.99 -19.55
CA ILE A 149 40.96 -60.07 -19.41
C ILE A 149 41.68 -60.26 -18.06
N VAL A 150 40.94 -60.54 -16.97
CA VAL A 150 41.52 -60.85 -15.65
C VAL A 150 42.28 -62.17 -15.67
N THR A 151 41.72 -63.22 -16.29
CA THR A 151 42.42 -64.51 -16.43
C THR A 151 43.61 -64.45 -17.41
N GLU A 152 43.57 -63.59 -18.43
CA GLU A 152 44.75 -63.26 -19.25
C GLU A 152 45.86 -62.54 -18.46
N MET A 153 45.50 -61.81 -17.40
CA MET A 153 46.44 -61.09 -16.52
C MET A 153 47.12 -62.03 -15.51
N ASP A 154 46.34 -62.88 -14.84
CA ASP A 154 46.86 -63.83 -13.84
C ASP A 154 47.72 -64.96 -14.46
N GLY A 155 47.63 -65.16 -15.78
CA GLY A 155 48.28 -66.26 -16.50
C GLY A 155 49.60 -65.94 -17.23
N LYS A 156 50.15 -64.72 -17.15
CA LYS A 156 51.32 -64.31 -17.96
C LYS A 156 52.44 -63.61 -17.19
N ASP A 157 53.66 -64.12 -17.34
CA ASP A 157 54.90 -63.42 -17.00
C ASP A 157 55.16 -62.23 -17.95
N SER A 158 54.59 -61.07 -17.58
CA SER A 158 55.12 -59.69 -17.74
C SER A 158 55.97 -59.22 -18.94
N ASP A 159 55.87 -59.75 -20.17
CA ASP A 159 56.62 -59.17 -21.32
C ASP A 159 55.86 -59.06 -22.67
N ASP A 160 54.58 -59.44 -22.75
CA ASP A 160 53.80 -59.40 -24.00
C ASP A 160 52.75 -58.27 -24.06
N LYS A 161 53.11 -57.19 -24.77
CA LYS A 161 52.23 -56.12 -25.32
C LYS A 161 51.27 -55.38 -24.34
N PRO A 162 51.76 -54.48 -23.46
CA PRO A 162 50.91 -53.61 -22.65
C PRO A 162 49.92 -52.73 -23.45
N THR A 163 50.23 -52.42 -24.72
CA THR A 163 49.39 -51.59 -25.59
C THR A 163 48.11 -52.27 -26.09
N GLU A 164 48.09 -53.60 -26.22
CA GLU A 164 46.89 -54.36 -26.62
C GLU A 164 45.97 -54.59 -25.42
N PHE A 165 46.54 -54.93 -24.26
CA PHE A 165 45.81 -55.00 -22.98
C PHE A 165 45.11 -53.67 -22.64
N SER A 166 45.84 -52.53 -22.74
CA SER A 166 45.26 -51.20 -22.49
C SER A 166 44.14 -50.82 -23.48
N ARG A 167 44.07 -51.45 -24.67
CA ARG A 167 42.92 -51.29 -25.58
C ARG A 167 41.73 -52.12 -25.12
N LYS A 168 41.91 -53.42 -24.87
CA LYS A 168 40.85 -54.30 -24.35
C LYS A 168 40.16 -53.72 -23.10
N VAL A 169 40.94 -53.23 -22.13
CA VAL A 169 40.40 -52.60 -20.91
C VAL A 169 39.59 -51.34 -21.21
N LYS A 170 40.02 -50.52 -22.18
CA LYS A 170 39.25 -49.34 -22.61
C LYS A 170 37.99 -49.71 -23.38
N ASP A 171 38.01 -50.77 -24.17
CA ASP A 171 36.84 -51.24 -24.91
C ASP A 171 35.76 -51.75 -23.94
N VAL A 172 36.16 -52.49 -22.89
CA VAL A 172 35.27 -52.89 -21.78
C VAL A 172 34.73 -51.67 -21.01
N ASP A 173 35.59 -50.69 -20.69
CA ASP A 173 35.15 -49.45 -20.03
C ASP A 173 34.15 -48.66 -20.88
N LEU A 174 34.37 -48.58 -22.20
CA LEU A 174 33.43 -47.96 -23.14
C LEU A 174 32.09 -48.69 -23.19
N LEU A 175 32.07 -50.02 -23.16
CA LEU A 175 30.83 -50.81 -23.10
C LEU A 175 30.07 -50.59 -21.78
N TYR A 176 30.76 -50.55 -20.64
CA TYR A 176 30.16 -50.19 -19.35
C TYR A 176 29.58 -48.77 -19.34
N ASN A 177 30.30 -47.81 -19.93
CA ASN A 177 29.83 -46.43 -20.10
C ASN A 177 28.61 -46.36 -21.04
N SER A 178 28.56 -47.18 -22.10
CA SER A 178 27.39 -47.29 -22.99
C SER A 178 26.15 -47.82 -22.24
N ILE A 179 26.30 -48.83 -21.36
CA ILE A 179 25.19 -49.26 -20.50
C ILE A 179 24.76 -48.13 -19.56
N ALA A 180 25.69 -47.45 -18.88
CA ALA A 180 25.36 -46.33 -17.98
C ALA A 180 24.61 -45.19 -18.72
N ASN A 181 24.94 -44.94 -19.99
CA ASN A 181 24.23 -43.98 -20.83
C ASN A 181 22.80 -44.43 -21.19
N GLU A 182 22.58 -45.72 -21.48
CA GLU A 182 21.21 -46.24 -21.68
C GLU A 182 20.40 -46.25 -20.37
N ILE A 183 20.99 -46.60 -19.23
CA ILE A 183 20.36 -46.45 -17.89
C ILE A 183 19.85 -45.01 -17.72
N LYS A 184 20.72 -44.03 -17.99
CA LYS A 184 20.41 -42.60 -17.91
C LYS A 184 19.33 -42.17 -18.89
N SER A 185 19.34 -42.70 -20.12
CA SER A 185 18.31 -42.49 -21.15
C SER A 185 16.94 -43.00 -20.69
N ILE A 186 16.87 -44.24 -20.19
CA ILE A 186 15.64 -44.87 -19.73
C ILE A 186 15.02 -44.10 -18.56
N VAL A 187 15.82 -43.78 -17.53
CA VAL A 187 15.35 -43.07 -16.33
C VAL A 187 14.83 -41.67 -16.70
N LYS A 188 15.52 -40.92 -17.57
CA LYS A 188 15.06 -39.60 -18.02
C LYS A 188 13.71 -39.65 -18.73
N ASN A 189 13.59 -40.53 -19.72
CA ASN A 189 12.39 -40.64 -20.56
C ASN A 189 11.17 -41.22 -19.82
N THR A 190 11.36 -41.82 -18.63
CA THR A 190 10.30 -42.44 -17.82
C THR A 190 9.14 -41.48 -17.52
N LEU A 191 9.42 -40.19 -17.30
CA LEU A 191 8.38 -39.20 -17.00
C LEU A 191 7.72 -38.60 -18.27
N ASP A 192 8.37 -38.66 -19.42
CA ASP A 192 7.91 -38.01 -20.66
C ASP A 192 6.82 -38.79 -21.41
N HIS A 193 6.85 -40.13 -21.39
CA HIS A 193 5.81 -40.94 -22.03
C HIS A 193 4.50 -40.98 -21.21
N PRO A 194 3.30 -40.93 -21.83
CA PRO A 194 2.03 -40.95 -21.08
C PRO A 194 1.75 -42.28 -20.37
N SER A 195 2.32 -43.37 -20.87
CA SER A 195 2.35 -44.71 -20.26
C SER A 195 3.76 -45.05 -19.79
N ILE A 196 3.88 -45.82 -18.70
CA ILE A 196 5.17 -46.28 -18.19
C ILE A 196 5.49 -47.65 -18.78
N GLU A 197 6.72 -47.82 -19.26
CA GLU A 197 7.24 -49.11 -19.74
C GLU A 197 7.69 -49.94 -18.54
N GLU A 198 6.73 -50.49 -17.78
CA GLU A 198 6.98 -51.22 -16.52
C GLU A 198 8.04 -52.31 -16.68
N LYS A 199 7.98 -53.08 -17.78
CA LYS A 199 8.98 -54.11 -18.12
C LYS A 199 10.40 -53.57 -18.26
N LEU A 200 10.58 -52.39 -18.85
CA LEU A 200 11.89 -51.78 -19.06
C LEU A 200 12.49 -51.28 -17.73
N LEU A 201 11.63 -50.80 -16.81
CA LEU A 201 12.05 -50.43 -15.46
C LEU A 201 12.40 -51.65 -14.60
N THR A 202 11.66 -52.76 -14.71
CA THR A 202 12.00 -54.00 -14.00
C THR A 202 13.33 -54.58 -14.48
N LEU A 203 13.55 -54.65 -15.81
CA LEU A 203 14.83 -55.07 -16.39
C LEU A 203 16.01 -54.16 -15.97
N LEU A 204 15.76 -52.86 -15.80
CA LEU A 204 16.75 -51.91 -15.28
C LEU A 204 17.12 -52.19 -13.83
N VAL A 205 16.14 -52.53 -12.97
CA VAL A 205 16.39 -52.90 -11.57
C VAL A 205 17.15 -54.22 -11.47
N GLU A 206 16.77 -55.23 -12.27
CA GLU A 206 17.47 -56.52 -12.34
C GLU A 206 18.94 -56.34 -12.77
N LEU A 207 19.20 -55.46 -13.74
CA LEU A 207 20.54 -55.11 -14.20
C LEU A 207 21.41 -54.49 -13.10
N ILE A 208 20.86 -53.52 -12.34
CA ILE A 208 21.59 -52.88 -11.23
C ILE A 208 21.83 -53.88 -10.09
N ALA A 209 20.85 -54.73 -9.79
CA ALA A 209 21.00 -55.76 -8.75
C ALA A 209 22.08 -56.80 -9.10
N GLU A 210 22.20 -57.19 -10.37
CA GLU A 210 23.24 -58.13 -10.80
C GLU A 210 24.64 -57.47 -10.87
N GLU A 211 24.73 -56.14 -11.10
CA GLU A 211 25.98 -55.36 -10.92
C GLU A 211 26.43 -55.32 -9.46
N GLU A 212 25.53 -54.94 -8.54
CA GLU A 212 25.81 -54.90 -7.10
C GLU A 212 26.22 -56.28 -6.55
N LYS A 213 25.58 -57.35 -7.06
CA LYS A 213 25.92 -58.75 -6.73
C LYS A 213 27.24 -59.21 -7.36
N ALA A 214 27.59 -58.74 -8.56
CA ALA A 214 28.85 -59.09 -9.22
C ALA A 214 30.05 -58.44 -8.53
N HIS A 215 29.93 -57.19 -8.08
CA HIS A 215 31.06 -56.40 -7.53
C HIS A 215 31.06 -56.26 -6.00
N GLY A 216 30.04 -56.78 -5.29
CA GLY A 216 29.91 -56.72 -3.82
C GLY A 216 30.96 -57.50 -3.00
N ARG A 217 32.08 -57.94 -3.60
CA ARG A 217 33.20 -58.62 -2.93
C ARG A 217 34.50 -57.80 -2.87
N ALA A 218 34.53 -56.59 -3.44
CA ALA A 218 35.76 -55.80 -3.59
C ALA A 218 36.18 -54.98 -2.34
N GLU A 219 35.44 -55.02 -1.23
CA GLU A 219 35.82 -54.36 0.04
C GLU A 219 36.83 -55.19 0.85
N GLY A 220 38.04 -55.45 0.31
CA GLY A 220 39.02 -56.28 1.04
C GLY A 220 40.46 -56.38 0.52
N THR A 221 40.75 -55.99 -0.72
CA THR A 221 42.11 -56.08 -1.29
C THR A 221 42.59 -54.75 -1.83
N GLU A 222 43.32 -54.00 -1.01
CA GLU A 222 44.16 -52.88 -1.46
C GLU A 222 45.35 -53.43 -2.28
N SER A 223 45.21 -53.49 -3.61
CA SER A 223 46.33 -53.68 -4.53
C SER A 223 46.83 -52.32 -5.04
N PRO A 224 48.15 -52.11 -5.27
CA PRO A 224 48.69 -50.75 -5.44
C PRO A 224 48.60 -50.15 -6.85
N GLU A 225 47.84 -50.74 -7.77
CA GLU A 225 47.73 -50.27 -9.17
C GLU A 225 46.28 -50.03 -9.61
N PRO A 226 46.00 -48.95 -10.37
CA PRO A 226 44.64 -48.55 -10.75
C PRO A 226 44.12 -49.33 -11.96
N HIS A 227 43.91 -50.63 -11.81
CA HIS A 227 43.23 -51.45 -12.80
C HIS A 227 41.71 -51.37 -12.55
N PHE A 228 40.99 -50.68 -13.44
CA PHE A 228 39.53 -50.46 -13.37
C PHE A 228 38.67 -51.74 -13.56
N LEU A 229 39.30 -52.91 -13.66
CA LEU A 229 38.66 -54.20 -13.85
C LEU A 229 38.10 -54.70 -12.50
N GLY A 230 36.87 -55.17 -12.50
CA GLY A 230 36.20 -55.74 -11.31
C GLY A 230 35.73 -54.72 -10.27
N MET A 231 35.97 -53.42 -10.46
CA MET A 231 35.46 -52.37 -9.55
C MET A 231 33.96 -52.12 -9.76
N PRO A 232 33.17 -51.89 -8.68
CA PRO A 232 31.76 -51.54 -8.79
C PRO A 232 31.58 -50.26 -9.61
N ARG A 233 30.75 -50.34 -10.64
CA ARG A 233 30.37 -49.21 -11.51
C ARG A 233 29.27 -48.35 -10.89
N LYS A 234 28.71 -48.80 -9.77
CA LYS A 234 27.78 -48.07 -8.91
C LYS A 234 26.58 -47.54 -9.68
N TRP A 235 25.92 -48.39 -10.46
CA TRP A 235 24.81 -47.97 -11.31
C TRP A 235 23.60 -47.44 -10.52
N ARG A 236 23.51 -47.74 -9.21
CA ARG A 236 22.56 -47.09 -8.30
C ARG A 236 22.85 -45.60 -8.07
N GLU A 237 24.11 -45.15 -8.05
CA GLU A 237 24.46 -43.72 -8.03
C GLU A 237 24.09 -43.06 -9.37
N VAL A 238 24.42 -43.70 -10.50
CA VAL A 238 24.02 -43.26 -11.85
C VAL A 238 22.50 -43.13 -12.01
N TRP A 239 21.73 -44.07 -11.43
CA TRP A 239 20.27 -43.99 -11.37
C TRP A 239 19.79 -42.76 -10.59
N LYS A 240 20.34 -42.49 -9.39
CA LYS A 240 19.98 -41.30 -8.59
C LYS A 240 20.28 -39.99 -9.34
N ASP A 241 21.44 -39.88 -9.95
CA ASP A 241 21.81 -38.70 -10.74
C ASP A 241 20.92 -38.54 -11.99
N SER A 242 20.50 -39.66 -12.60
CA SER A 242 19.57 -39.64 -13.72
C SER A 242 18.15 -39.23 -13.31
N VAL A 243 17.70 -39.62 -12.11
CA VAL A 243 16.45 -39.14 -11.50
C VAL A 243 16.52 -37.64 -11.22
N LYS A 244 17.65 -37.15 -10.70
CA LYS A 244 17.91 -35.71 -10.49
C LYS A 244 17.85 -34.93 -11.79
N GLU A 245 18.60 -35.35 -12.81
CA GLU A 245 18.59 -34.68 -14.13
C GLU A 245 17.23 -34.76 -14.82
N SER A 246 16.44 -35.82 -14.60
CA SER A 246 15.04 -35.89 -15.04
C SER A 246 14.19 -34.81 -14.36
N ALA A 247 14.22 -34.72 -13.03
CA ALA A 247 13.46 -33.73 -12.28
C ALA A 247 13.85 -32.28 -12.64
N GLU A 248 15.15 -32.00 -12.78
CA GLU A 248 15.67 -30.70 -13.24
C GLU A 248 15.18 -30.37 -14.66
N GLY A 249 15.27 -31.33 -15.59
CA GLY A 249 14.75 -31.19 -16.95
C GLY A 249 13.24 -30.88 -16.98
N ARG A 250 12.44 -31.60 -16.20
CA ARG A 250 10.98 -31.39 -16.11
C ARG A 250 10.61 -30.02 -15.55
N VAL A 251 11.36 -29.51 -14.56
CA VAL A 251 11.16 -28.16 -14.01
C VAL A 251 11.55 -27.07 -15.01
N LEU A 252 12.69 -27.22 -15.71
CA LEU A 252 13.16 -26.24 -16.70
C LEU A 252 12.32 -26.21 -17.99
N GLN A 253 11.71 -27.34 -18.36
CA GLN A 253 10.79 -27.44 -19.51
C GLN A 253 9.41 -26.82 -19.26
N VAL A 254 9.07 -26.44 -18.01
CA VAL A 254 7.81 -25.76 -17.71
C VAL A 254 7.74 -24.45 -18.50
N PRO A 255 6.71 -24.22 -19.34
CA PRO A 255 6.62 -23.02 -20.14
C PRO A 255 6.75 -21.74 -19.31
N MET A 256 7.71 -20.90 -19.67
CA MET A 256 7.68 -19.48 -19.33
C MET A 256 6.80 -18.80 -20.40
N THR A 257 5.69 -18.21 -19.99
CA THR A 257 4.82 -17.46 -20.91
C THR A 257 5.61 -16.33 -21.57
N PRO A 258 5.49 -16.14 -22.90
CA PRO A 258 6.24 -15.11 -23.62
C PRO A 258 5.85 -13.70 -23.15
N GLU A 259 6.78 -12.75 -23.29
CA GLU A 259 6.77 -11.37 -22.75
C GLU A 259 5.56 -10.46 -23.10
N LYS A 260 4.54 -10.98 -23.80
CA LYS A 260 3.37 -10.22 -24.24
C LYS A 260 2.28 -10.08 -23.16
N ASP A 261 2.27 -10.94 -22.14
CA ASP A 261 1.40 -10.83 -20.95
C ASP A 261 2.26 -10.49 -19.72
N LYS A 262 2.65 -9.22 -19.57
CA LYS A 262 3.63 -8.78 -18.56
C LYS A 262 3.16 -8.98 -17.11
N ASP A 263 1.96 -8.54 -16.79
CA ASP A 263 1.55 -8.23 -15.41
C ASP A 263 1.42 -9.44 -14.46
N SER A 264 1.60 -10.69 -14.94
CA SER A 264 1.42 -11.92 -14.16
C SER A 264 2.14 -13.18 -14.69
N TRP A 265 3.15 -13.05 -15.55
CA TRP A 265 3.82 -14.23 -16.14
C TRP A 265 4.37 -15.21 -15.07
N LEU A 266 4.90 -14.69 -13.96
CA LEU A 266 5.45 -15.54 -12.88
C LEU A 266 4.34 -16.33 -12.16
N ALA A 267 3.19 -15.73 -11.90
CA ALA A 267 2.04 -16.42 -11.31
C ALA A 267 1.54 -17.56 -12.21
N VAL A 268 1.50 -17.33 -13.53
CA VAL A 268 1.13 -18.33 -14.54
C VAL A 268 2.16 -19.46 -14.59
N HIS A 269 3.45 -19.13 -14.62
CA HIS A 269 4.55 -20.10 -14.62
C HIS A 269 4.55 -20.98 -13.35
N LEU A 270 4.39 -20.37 -12.18
CA LEU A 270 4.24 -21.08 -10.89
C LEU A 270 2.97 -21.97 -10.85
N GLY A 271 1.91 -21.56 -11.56
CA GLY A 271 0.71 -22.37 -11.77
C GLY A 271 0.95 -23.63 -12.63
N PHE A 272 1.71 -23.50 -13.72
CA PHE A 272 2.14 -24.64 -14.55
C PHE A 272 3.12 -25.55 -13.80
N LEU A 273 4.10 -24.99 -13.09
CA LEU A 273 5.06 -25.74 -12.28
C LEU A 273 4.35 -26.60 -11.23
N ARG A 274 3.41 -26.01 -10.48
CA ARG A 274 2.53 -26.72 -9.53
C ARG A 274 1.80 -27.89 -10.21
N LYS A 275 1.25 -27.68 -11.42
CA LYS A 275 0.48 -28.70 -12.12
C LYS A 275 1.37 -29.86 -12.58
N ASN A 276 2.46 -29.56 -13.31
CA ASN A 276 3.34 -30.57 -13.90
C ASN A 276 4.00 -31.43 -12.83
N VAL A 277 4.57 -30.81 -11.77
CA VAL A 277 5.20 -31.54 -10.66
C VAL A 277 4.18 -32.43 -9.94
N ARG A 278 2.93 -31.98 -9.75
CA ARG A 278 1.88 -32.82 -9.15
C ARG A 278 1.50 -34.00 -10.04
N GLU A 279 1.35 -33.80 -11.34
CA GLU A 279 1.03 -34.87 -12.30
C GLU A 279 2.16 -35.91 -12.36
N ASP A 280 3.42 -35.47 -12.37
CA ASP A 280 4.60 -36.33 -12.35
C ASP A 280 4.72 -37.11 -11.02
N LEU A 281 4.56 -36.47 -9.85
CA LEU A 281 4.59 -37.16 -8.55
C LEU A 281 3.47 -38.20 -8.40
N LEU A 282 2.26 -37.92 -8.90
CA LEU A 282 1.16 -38.90 -8.91
C LEU A 282 1.47 -40.08 -9.84
N LYS A 283 2.10 -39.83 -10.99
CA LYS A 283 2.54 -40.87 -11.93
C LYS A 283 3.66 -41.74 -11.32
N ILE A 284 4.59 -41.13 -10.57
CA ILE A 284 5.65 -41.83 -9.84
C ILE A 284 5.06 -42.79 -8.82
N LYS A 285 4.17 -42.30 -7.93
CA LYS A 285 3.51 -43.13 -6.91
C LYS A 285 2.67 -44.26 -7.52
N HIS A 286 1.82 -43.98 -8.52
CA HIS A 286 0.87 -44.99 -9.00
C HIS A 286 1.47 -46.07 -9.92
N SER A 287 2.61 -45.79 -10.57
CA SER A 287 3.18 -46.67 -11.60
C SER A 287 4.68 -46.90 -11.45
N VAL A 288 5.52 -45.85 -11.28
CA VAL A 288 6.98 -46.04 -11.16
C VAL A 288 7.32 -46.85 -9.90
N GLN A 289 6.74 -46.50 -8.74
CA GLN A 289 7.03 -47.14 -7.45
C GLN A 289 6.84 -48.67 -7.48
N LYS A 290 5.88 -49.18 -8.26
CA LYS A 290 5.61 -50.62 -8.38
C LYS A 290 6.69 -51.40 -9.13
N CYS A 291 7.53 -50.71 -9.90
CA CYS A 291 8.58 -51.33 -10.72
C CYS A 291 9.91 -51.50 -9.95
N TYR A 292 10.00 -50.98 -8.71
CA TYR A 292 11.22 -50.96 -7.91
C TYR A 292 10.97 -51.57 -6.51
N PRO A 293 11.95 -52.28 -5.94
CA PRO A 293 11.89 -52.75 -4.55
C PRO A 293 12.00 -51.59 -3.54
N GLU A 294 11.56 -51.85 -2.30
CA GLU A 294 11.36 -50.82 -1.28
C GLU A 294 12.64 -50.12 -0.81
N ASP A 295 13.80 -50.77 -0.96
CA ASP A 295 15.13 -50.25 -0.63
C ASP A 295 15.50 -48.99 -1.45
N TYR A 296 14.99 -48.87 -2.68
CA TYR A 296 15.23 -47.71 -3.54
C TYR A 296 14.56 -46.43 -3.05
N LYS A 297 13.52 -46.51 -2.20
CA LYS A 297 12.72 -45.37 -1.71
C LYS A 297 12.41 -44.36 -2.82
N VAL A 298 11.86 -44.86 -3.92
CA VAL A 298 11.71 -44.12 -5.19
C VAL A 298 10.95 -42.81 -4.99
N CYS A 299 9.82 -42.84 -4.27
CA CYS A 299 9.02 -41.64 -4.02
C CYS A 299 9.80 -40.56 -3.25
N ASP A 300 10.49 -40.91 -2.16
CA ASP A 300 11.32 -39.98 -1.40
C ASP A 300 12.43 -39.37 -2.30
N THR A 301 13.15 -40.22 -3.04
CA THR A 301 14.24 -39.80 -3.94
C THR A 301 13.77 -38.81 -5.01
N TYR A 302 12.65 -39.11 -5.69
CA TYR A 302 12.08 -38.18 -6.68
C TYR A 302 11.58 -36.89 -6.02
N VAL A 303 10.97 -36.94 -4.83
CA VAL A 303 10.48 -35.75 -4.12
C VAL A 303 11.64 -34.85 -3.69
N GLU A 304 12.74 -35.40 -3.20
CA GLU A 304 13.97 -34.66 -2.91
C GLU A 304 14.58 -34.03 -4.19
N CYS A 305 14.63 -34.79 -5.29
CA CYS A 305 15.12 -34.27 -6.58
C CYS A 305 14.25 -33.12 -7.10
N PHE A 306 12.91 -33.26 -7.08
CA PHE A 306 12.00 -32.17 -7.44
C PHE A 306 12.09 -30.97 -6.48
N HIS A 307 12.28 -31.20 -5.17
CA HIS A 307 12.50 -30.12 -4.20
C HIS A 307 13.75 -29.30 -4.55
N ASN A 308 14.88 -29.98 -4.79
CA ASN A 308 16.15 -29.34 -5.13
C ASN A 308 16.11 -28.65 -6.49
N ALA A 309 15.46 -29.25 -7.49
CA ALA A 309 15.24 -28.64 -8.81
C ALA A 309 14.40 -27.36 -8.72
N ILE A 310 13.26 -27.40 -7.99
CA ILE A 310 12.41 -26.22 -7.78
C ILE A 310 13.16 -25.15 -6.99
N SER A 311 13.88 -25.52 -5.92
CA SER A 311 14.67 -24.56 -5.14
C SER A 311 15.69 -23.82 -6.00
N SER A 312 16.47 -24.56 -6.79
CA SER A 312 17.50 -24.01 -7.68
C SER A 312 16.88 -23.13 -8.76
N HIS A 313 15.77 -23.55 -9.36
CA HIS A 313 15.03 -22.79 -10.36
C HIS A 313 14.49 -21.46 -9.81
N LEU A 314 13.82 -21.48 -8.66
CA LEU A 314 13.31 -20.26 -8.03
C LEU A 314 14.44 -19.30 -7.61
N GLN A 315 15.56 -19.83 -7.12
CA GLN A 315 16.77 -19.03 -6.85
C GLN A 315 17.36 -18.40 -8.12
N GLY A 316 17.30 -19.10 -9.26
CA GLY A 316 17.64 -18.54 -10.57
C GLY A 316 16.69 -17.42 -11.02
N LEU A 317 15.38 -17.55 -10.77
CA LEU A 317 14.41 -16.49 -11.07
C LEU A 317 14.67 -15.23 -10.23
N LEU A 318 15.06 -15.39 -8.95
CA LEU A 318 15.40 -14.30 -8.02
C LEU A 318 16.68 -13.52 -8.37
N GLN A 319 17.43 -13.92 -9.40
CA GLN A 319 18.53 -13.11 -9.96
C GLN A 319 18.02 -11.98 -10.87
N ARG A 320 16.77 -12.07 -11.35
CA ARG A 320 16.12 -11.01 -12.13
C ARG A 320 15.48 -9.99 -11.18
N HIS A 321 15.32 -8.75 -11.64
CA HIS A 321 14.45 -7.81 -10.95
C HIS A 321 12.99 -8.24 -11.15
N LEU A 322 12.29 -8.52 -10.05
CA LEU A 322 10.89 -8.89 -10.05
C LEU A 322 10.01 -7.69 -9.69
N GLU A 323 8.86 -7.57 -10.35
CA GLU A 323 7.85 -6.54 -10.06
C GLU A 323 7.02 -6.87 -8.80
N PHE A 324 6.31 -5.88 -8.25
CA PHE A 324 5.48 -6.02 -7.04
C PHE A 324 4.54 -7.25 -7.06
N ASN A 325 3.84 -7.47 -8.18
CA ASN A 325 2.89 -8.58 -8.34
C ASN A 325 3.61 -9.93 -8.37
N GLU A 326 4.81 -9.98 -8.93
CA GLU A 326 5.64 -11.17 -9.06
C GLU A 326 6.27 -11.55 -7.72
N LEU A 327 6.79 -10.56 -6.99
CA LEU A 327 7.27 -10.68 -5.61
C LEU A 327 6.16 -11.24 -4.70
N TYR A 328 4.93 -10.73 -4.82
CA TYR A 328 3.76 -11.28 -4.10
C TYR A 328 3.46 -12.73 -4.52
N ALA A 329 3.38 -13.01 -5.83
CA ALA A 329 3.04 -14.34 -6.34
C ALA A 329 4.06 -15.40 -5.88
N LEU A 330 5.35 -15.07 -5.85
CA LEU A 330 6.40 -15.96 -5.37
C LEU A 330 6.33 -16.18 -3.84
N LEU A 331 6.14 -15.11 -3.06
CA LEU A 331 5.96 -15.20 -1.61
C LEU A 331 4.76 -16.06 -1.22
N ASP A 332 3.59 -15.83 -1.83
CA ASP A 332 2.37 -16.60 -1.60
C ASP A 332 2.52 -18.05 -2.05
N TRP A 333 3.19 -18.31 -3.19
CA TRP A 333 3.40 -19.67 -3.66
C TRP A 333 4.29 -20.48 -2.72
N VAL A 334 5.40 -19.89 -2.23
CA VAL A 334 6.33 -20.55 -1.30
C VAL A 334 5.70 -20.75 0.08
N ALA A 335 5.00 -19.75 0.62
CA ALA A 335 4.39 -19.83 1.94
C ALA A 335 3.12 -20.70 1.97
N ASN A 336 2.21 -20.50 1.01
CA ASN A 336 0.83 -21.00 1.07
C ASN A 336 0.51 -22.10 0.06
N MET A 337 1.25 -22.22 -1.06
CA MET A 337 0.94 -23.24 -2.08
C MET A 337 1.84 -24.47 -2.01
N TYR A 338 3.15 -24.31 -1.82
CA TYR A 338 4.12 -25.39 -1.98
C TYR A 338 3.87 -26.60 -1.06
N ARG A 339 3.66 -26.36 0.24
CA ARG A 339 3.37 -27.41 1.25
C ARG A 339 1.87 -27.72 1.41
N SER A 340 0.98 -27.11 0.62
CA SER A 340 -0.47 -27.29 0.72
C SER A 340 -0.99 -28.56 0.05
N GLU A 341 -2.26 -28.90 0.31
CA GLU A 341 -3.03 -29.95 -0.41
C GLU A 341 -3.05 -29.80 -1.94
N ALA A 342 -2.75 -28.61 -2.46
CA ALA A 342 -2.72 -28.36 -3.91
C ALA A 342 -1.46 -28.92 -4.59
N LEU A 343 -0.39 -29.19 -3.83
CA LEU A 343 0.89 -29.75 -4.30
C LEU A 343 1.36 -30.91 -3.41
N LEU A 344 2.29 -30.67 -2.45
CA LEU A 344 2.94 -31.73 -1.68
C LEU A 344 2.05 -32.33 -0.58
N GLY A 345 1.16 -31.54 0.00
CA GLY A 345 0.20 -32.02 1.02
C GLY A 345 -1.00 -32.76 0.43
N CYS A 346 -1.00 -33.08 -0.87
CA CYS A 346 -2.14 -33.70 -1.53
C CYS A 346 -2.43 -35.09 -0.93
N PRO A 347 -3.67 -35.38 -0.46
CA PRO A 347 -3.99 -36.67 0.15
C PRO A 347 -3.68 -37.88 -0.74
N CYS A 348 -3.74 -37.72 -2.07
CA CYS A 348 -3.37 -38.75 -3.02
C CYS A 348 -1.88 -39.17 -2.97
N LEU A 349 -0.99 -38.34 -2.39
CA LEU A 349 0.44 -38.62 -2.23
C LEU A 349 0.79 -39.25 -0.87
N GLN A 350 -0.15 -39.31 0.07
CA GLN A 350 0.03 -39.97 1.37
C GLN A 350 -0.28 -41.48 1.28
N PRO A 351 0.41 -42.35 2.06
CA PRO A 351 1.42 -42.08 3.09
C PRO A 351 2.88 -41.97 2.61
N GLU A 352 3.17 -42.17 1.31
CA GLU A 352 4.51 -42.40 0.79
C GLU A 352 5.36 -41.12 0.68
N VAL A 353 4.75 -39.93 0.62
CA VAL A 353 5.46 -38.65 0.54
C VAL A 353 5.49 -37.97 1.92
N LYS A 354 6.62 -38.10 2.63
CA LYS A 354 6.84 -37.48 3.95
C LYS A 354 7.44 -36.08 3.83
N THR A 355 6.56 -35.07 3.76
CA THR A 355 6.94 -33.66 3.60
C THR A 355 7.68 -33.05 4.80
N GLU A 356 7.62 -33.69 5.96
CA GLU A 356 8.23 -33.27 7.22
C GLU A 356 9.77 -33.27 7.16
N ASN A 357 10.37 -34.16 6.38
CA ASN A 357 11.81 -34.33 6.25
C ASN A 357 12.45 -33.33 5.25
N LEU A 358 11.64 -32.62 4.45
CA LEU A 358 12.15 -31.73 3.42
C LEU A 358 12.65 -30.40 4.01
N PRO A 359 13.81 -29.89 3.54
CA PRO A 359 14.32 -28.59 3.96
C PRO A 359 13.39 -27.43 3.54
N LEU A 360 13.74 -26.22 3.97
CA LEU A 360 13.07 -25.01 3.50
C LEU A 360 13.39 -24.80 2.01
N LEU A 361 12.34 -24.60 1.20
CA LEU A 361 12.48 -24.50 -0.26
C LEU A 361 13.39 -23.33 -0.69
N LEU A 362 13.39 -22.24 0.07
CA LEU A 362 14.32 -21.13 -0.10
C LEU A 362 15.20 -21.02 1.15
N PRO A 363 16.52 -20.76 1.00
CA PRO A 363 17.39 -20.46 2.13
C PRO A 363 16.86 -19.28 2.97
N PRO A 364 17.02 -19.27 4.31
CA PRO A 364 16.48 -18.19 5.16
C PRO A 364 16.94 -16.78 4.75
N ALA A 365 18.20 -16.64 4.32
CA ALA A 365 18.72 -15.36 3.83
C ALA A 365 18.00 -14.89 2.55
N THR A 366 17.76 -15.80 1.61
CA THR A 366 17.01 -15.53 0.36
C THR A 366 15.55 -15.19 0.65
N TRP A 367 14.95 -15.86 1.63
CA TRP A 367 13.57 -15.61 2.07
C TRP A 367 13.38 -14.24 2.72
N GLU A 368 14.27 -13.84 3.64
CA GLU A 368 14.22 -12.50 4.23
C GLU A 368 14.55 -11.42 3.20
N LYS A 369 15.47 -11.67 2.25
CA LYS A 369 15.70 -10.75 1.11
C LYS A 369 14.42 -10.55 0.30
N LEU A 370 13.75 -11.61 -0.12
CA LEU A 370 12.50 -11.55 -0.89
C LEU A 370 11.39 -10.77 -0.15
N LYS A 371 11.29 -10.92 1.18
CA LYS A 371 10.37 -10.10 1.99
C LYS A 371 10.76 -8.62 1.98
N ASN A 372 12.05 -8.29 2.09
CA ASN A 372 12.53 -6.91 2.05
C ASN A 372 12.27 -6.28 0.68
N ASP A 373 12.62 -6.97 -0.41
CA ASP A 373 12.38 -6.54 -1.80
C ASP A 373 10.87 -6.26 -2.03
N TYR A 374 9.98 -7.13 -1.54
CA TYR A 374 8.52 -6.91 -1.55
C TYR A 374 8.11 -5.70 -0.68
N THR A 375 8.68 -5.56 0.50
CA THR A 375 8.39 -4.50 1.47
C THR A 375 8.80 -3.12 0.93
N ASP A 376 9.91 -3.04 0.21
CA ASP A 376 10.38 -1.81 -0.44
C ASP A 376 9.55 -1.48 -1.69
N SER A 377 9.25 -2.47 -2.54
CA SER A 377 8.33 -2.29 -3.67
C SER A 377 6.92 -1.88 -3.22
N LEU A 378 6.46 -2.37 -2.06
CA LEU A 378 5.18 -1.96 -1.46
C LEU A 378 5.19 -0.49 -1.05
N LYS A 379 6.27 0.04 -0.47
CA LYS A 379 6.38 1.48 -0.12
C LYS A 379 6.17 2.36 -1.35
N GLU A 380 6.81 2.01 -2.47
CA GLU A 380 6.65 2.71 -3.73
C GLU A 380 5.22 2.63 -4.27
N LYS A 381 4.58 1.45 -4.22
CA LYS A 381 3.18 1.28 -4.63
C LYS A 381 2.19 2.07 -3.77
N ILE A 382 2.34 2.06 -2.44
CA ILE A 382 1.50 2.86 -1.52
C ILE A 382 1.61 4.36 -1.87
N LYS A 383 2.84 4.86 -2.06
CA LYS A 383 3.07 6.25 -2.48
C LYS A 383 2.41 6.57 -3.82
N CYS A 384 2.51 5.67 -4.80
CA CYS A 384 1.81 5.80 -6.09
C CYS A 384 0.27 5.84 -5.93
N TYR A 385 -0.32 5.03 -5.05
CA TYR A 385 -1.76 5.05 -4.81
C TYR A 385 -2.20 6.38 -4.20
N PHE A 386 -1.50 6.89 -3.17
CA PHE A 386 -1.83 8.17 -2.56
C PHE A 386 -1.64 9.35 -3.52
N ASP A 387 -0.59 9.32 -4.36
CA ASP A 387 -0.39 10.27 -5.46
C ASP A 387 -1.53 10.22 -6.47
N ASN A 388 -2.03 9.03 -6.81
CA ASN A 388 -3.16 8.88 -7.72
C ASN A 388 -4.47 9.37 -7.11
N ILE A 389 -4.70 9.19 -5.80
CA ILE A 389 -5.87 9.80 -5.14
C ILE A 389 -5.77 11.34 -5.19
N LEU A 390 -4.60 11.93 -4.91
CA LEU A 390 -4.41 13.38 -5.03
C LEU A 390 -4.65 13.88 -6.47
N LYS A 391 -4.18 13.15 -7.49
CA LYS A 391 -4.48 13.47 -8.91
C LYS A 391 -5.98 13.43 -9.19
N LEU A 392 -6.70 12.41 -8.70
CA LEU A 392 -8.15 12.30 -8.88
C LEU A 392 -8.90 13.44 -8.17
N GLU A 393 -8.48 13.88 -6.98
CA GLU A 393 -9.05 15.08 -6.35
C GLU A 393 -8.85 16.33 -7.22
N ILE A 394 -7.67 16.51 -7.84
CA ILE A 394 -7.42 17.61 -8.77
C ILE A 394 -8.32 17.51 -10.00
N THR A 395 -8.26 16.42 -10.75
CA THR A 395 -8.88 16.33 -12.09
C THR A 395 -10.37 16.06 -12.05
N GLU A 396 -10.87 15.27 -11.10
CA GLU A 396 -12.29 14.92 -11.02
C GLU A 396 -13.09 15.88 -10.14
N LYS A 397 -12.48 16.51 -9.13
CA LYS A 397 -13.21 17.33 -8.15
C LYS A 397 -12.89 18.83 -8.29
N TRP A 398 -11.61 19.23 -8.30
CA TRP A 398 -11.23 20.65 -8.30
C TRP A 398 -11.39 21.31 -9.67
N GLU A 399 -10.90 20.69 -10.75
CA GLU A 399 -11.01 21.20 -12.12
C GLU A 399 -12.46 21.30 -12.62
N LYS A 400 -13.36 20.46 -12.08
CA LYS A 400 -14.78 20.40 -12.44
C LYS A 400 -15.68 21.22 -11.50
N GLU A 401 -15.09 21.93 -10.52
CA GLU A 401 -15.78 22.66 -9.44
C GLU A 401 -16.97 21.88 -8.82
N LEU A 402 -16.79 20.59 -8.56
CA LEU A 402 -17.84 19.78 -7.95
C LEU A 402 -17.98 20.14 -6.46
N GLN A 403 -19.21 20.23 -5.96
CA GLN A 403 -19.44 20.40 -4.52
C GLN A 403 -19.07 19.13 -3.74
N PRO A 404 -18.42 19.23 -2.57
CA PRO A 404 -18.23 18.09 -1.69
C PRO A 404 -19.57 17.46 -1.26
N GLU A 405 -19.56 16.16 -1.00
CA GLU A 405 -20.74 15.46 -0.53
C GLU A 405 -21.10 15.89 0.90
N VAL A 406 -22.39 15.92 1.24
CA VAL A 406 -22.85 16.22 2.61
C VAL A 406 -23.40 14.94 3.24
N VAL A 407 -22.71 14.44 4.26
CA VAL A 407 -23.08 13.24 5.02
C VAL A 407 -23.31 13.66 6.47
N GLN A 408 -24.48 13.31 7.03
CA GLN A 408 -24.86 13.64 8.42
C GLN A 408 -24.64 15.13 8.79
N ASN A 409 -24.98 16.05 7.88
CA ASN A 409 -24.79 17.50 8.02
C ASN A 409 -23.30 17.92 8.19
N GLN A 410 -22.37 17.15 7.63
CA GLN A 410 -20.94 17.48 7.52
C GLN A 410 -20.48 17.33 6.08
N TYR A 411 -19.54 18.16 5.64
CA TYR A 411 -18.90 17.96 4.34
C TYR A 411 -17.96 16.76 4.41
N ASN A 412 -17.93 15.95 3.35
CA ASN A 412 -17.20 14.70 3.28
C ASN A 412 -16.43 14.58 1.96
N SER A 413 -15.29 13.88 1.98
CA SER A 413 -14.62 13.38 0.78
C SER A 413 -14.35 11.88 0.91
N SER A 414 -14.48 11.15 -0.20
CA SER A 414 -14.17 9.71 -0.31
C SER A 414 -12.72 9.37 0.09
N LEU A 415 -11.81 10.36 0.06
CA LEU A 415 -10.38 10.26 0.37
C LEU A 415 -10.04 9.30 1.53
N TYR A 416 -10.73 9.43 2.66
CA TYR A 416 -10.43 8.60 3.84
C TYR A 416 -10.77 7.12 3.62
N PHE A 417 -11.88 6.86 2.92
CA PHE A 417 -12.38 5.53 2.63
C PHE A 417 -11.51 4.84 1.57
N ASP A 418 -11.09 5.59 0.54
CA ASP A 418 -10.14 5.12 -0.47
C ASP A 418 -8.81 4.68 0.18
N ILE A 419 -8.25 5.50 1.07
CA ILE A 419 -7.03 5.19 1.83
C ILE A 419 -7.23 3.97 2.75
N GLN A 420 -8.30 3.92 3.55
CA GLN A 420 -8.56 2.80 4.46
C GLN A 420 -8.78 1.47 3.69
N THR A 421 -9.40 1.54 2.51
CA THR A 421 -9.60 0.36 1.64
C THR A 421 -8.27 -0.19 1.15
N ILE A 422 -7.37 0.66 0.66
CA ILE A 422 -6.00 0.27 0.24
C ILE A 422 -5.25 -0.40 1.40
N ILE A 423 -5.28 0.20 2.60
CA ILE A 423 -4.62 -0.35 3.79
C ILE A 423 -5.19 -1.73 4.14
N ALA A 424 -6.53 -1.86 4.23
CA ALA A 424 -7.19 -3.13 4.53
C ALA A 424 -6.88 -4.23 3.50
N GLU A 425 -6.87 -3.87 2.22
CA GLU A 425 -6.65 -4.80 1.11
C GLU A 425 -5.20 -5.33 1.11
N HIS A 426 -4.21 -4.45 1.26
CA HIS A 426 -2.80 -4.87 1.34
C HIS A 426 -2.48 -5.60 2.65
N MET A 427 -3.03 -5.19 3.80
CA MET A 427 -2.87 -5.90 5.07
C MET A 427 -3.46 -7.32 5.01
N LYS A 428 -4.66 -7.47 4.43
CA LYS A 428 -5.29 -8.78 4.22
C LYS A 428 -4.50 -9.66 3.26
N THR A 429 -3.91 -9.06 2.23
CA THR A 429 -3.20 -9.78 1.16
C THR A 429 -1.83 -10.27 1.64
N SER A 430 -1.04 -9.40 2.27
CA SER A 430 0.24 -9.77 2.90
C SER A 430 0.08 -10.64 4.16
N GLY A 431 -0.99 -10.42 4.93
CA GLY A 431 -1.31 -11.20 6.13
C GLY A 431 -1.56 -12.69 5.86
N LYS A 432 -1.97 -13.06 4.64
CA LYS A 432 -2.02 -14.47 4.20
C LYS A 432 -0.62 -15.11 4.16
N ILE A 433 0.42 -14.36 3.80
CA ILE A 433 1.81 -14.87 3.72
C ILE A 433 2.40 -14.91 5.13
N SER A 434 2.24 -13.84 5.90
CA SER A 434 2.74 -13.74 7.28
C SER A 434 2.06 -12.61 8.04
N THR A 435 1.71 -12.85 9.30
CA THR A 435 1.21 -11.84 10.22
C THR A 435 2.15 -10.63 10.36
N ARG A 436 3.48 -10.88 10.41
CA ARG A 436 4.51 -9.83 10.46
C ARG A 436 4.56 -8.99 9.19
N LEU A 437 4.25 -9.57 8.03
CA LEU A 437 4.17 -8.82 6.77
C LEU A 437 2.89 -7.95 6.75
N GLY A 438 1.77 -8.50 7.25
CA GLY A 438 0.54 -7.75 7.48
C GLY A 438 0.71 -6.53 8.37
N THR A 439 1.45 -6.64 9.49
CA THR A 439 1.75 -5.48 10.36
C THR A 439 2.70 -4.48 9.70
N ALA A 440 3.69 -4.95 8.93
CA ALA A 440 4.61 -4.07 8.20
C ALA A 440 3.90 -3.19 7.16
N VAL A 441 2.82 -3.67 6.52
CA VAL A 441 1.99 -2.83 5.63
C VAL A 441 1.41 -1.62 6.37
N LEU A 442 0.87 -1.83 7.56
CA LEU A 442 0.29 -0.75 8.36
C LEU A 442 1.36 0.28 8.73
N GLU A 443 2.53 -0.16 9.16
CA GLU A 443 3.67 0.71 9.49
C GLU A 443 4.12 1.54 8.27
N ILE A 444 4.24 0.92 7.09
CA ILE A 444 4.54 1.61 5.83
C ILE A 444 3.50 2.69 5.52
N CYS A 445 2.21 2.34 5.59
CA CYS A 445 1.13 3.27 5.28
C CYS A 445 1.09 4.43 6.28
N LEU A 446 1.32 4.17 7.58
CA LEU A 446 1.41 5.21 8.61
C LEU A 446 2.61 6.14 8.39
N VAL A 447 3.74 5.64 7.87
CA VAL A 447 4.90 6.48 7.51
C VAL A 447 4.58 7.36 6.30
N ASP A 448 4.05 6.80 5.22
CA ASP A 448 3.75 7.59 4.01
C ASP A 448 2.61 8.59 4.25
N LEU A 449 1.61 8.25 5.08
CA LEU A 449 0.55 9.19 5.50
C LEU A 449 1.07 10.45 6.21
N LYS A 450 2.18 10.34 6.97
CA LYS A 450 2.80 11.50 7.63
C LYS A 450 3.41 12.49 6.62
N GLU A 451 3.89 12.01 5.47
CA GLU A 451 4.35 12.85 4.36
C GLU A 451 3.17 13.33 3.49
N TYR A 452 2.20 12.45 3.24
CA TYR A 452 1.07 12.69 2.34
C TYR A 452 0.12 13.78 2.83
N ILE A 453 -0.33 13.75 4.08
CA ILE A 453 -1.36 14.70 4.57
C ILE A 453 -0.86 16.16 4.48
N PRO A 454 0.36 16.53 4.93
CA PRO A 454 0.90 17.88 4.72
C PRO A 454 1.08 18.24 3.24
N ARG A 455 1.51 17.29 2.41
CA ARG A 455 1.75 17.49 0.98
C ARG A 455 0.45 17.76 0.22
N PHE A 456 -0.60 16.98 0.50
CA PHE A 456 -1.95 17.15 -0.02
C PHE A 456 -2.48 18.57 0.27
N VAL A 457 -2.41 18.97 1.55
CA VAL A 457 -2.90 20.26 2.02
C VAL A 457 -2.12 21.41 1.39
N LYS A 458 -0.80 21.28 1.26
CA LYS A 458 0.04 22.26 0.58
C LYS A 458 -0.40 22.45 -0.88
N VAL A 459 -0.58 21.36 -1.63
CA VAL A 459 -1.01 21.41 -3.04
C VAL A 459 -2.40 22.05 -3.18
N PHE A 460 -3.36 21.71 -2.31
CA PHE A 460 -4.68 22.35 -2.30
C PHE A 460 -4.62 23.85 -1.99
N LEU A 461 -3.79 24.28 -1.04
CA LEU A 461 -3.61 25.70 -0.70
C LEU A 461 -2.87 26.48 -1.81
N GLU A 462 -1.99 25.83 -2.57
CA GLU A 462 -1.35 26.41 -3.74
C GLU A 462 -2.36 26.56 -4.90
N TRP A 463 -3.20 25.55 -5.15
CA TRP A 463 -4.31 25.61 -6.11
C TRP A 463 -5.30 26.74 -5.80
N ASP A 464 -5.79 26.83 -4.56
CA ASP A 464 -6.70 27.89 -4.11
C ASP A 464 -6.10 29.29 -4.31
N LYS A 465 -4.79 29.44 -4.07
CA LYS A 465 -4.09 30.73 -4.22
C LYS A 465 -3.94 31.14 -5.69
N GLU A 466 -3.79 30.19 -6.61
CA GLU A 466 -3.66 30.47 -8.05
C GLU A 466 -5.00 30.70 -8.75
N LYS A 467 -6.06 30.03 -8.30
CA LYS A 467 -7.39 30.05 -8.95
C LYS A 467 -8.43 30.93 -8.24
N ASP A 468 -8.17 31.37 -7.00
CA ASP A 468 -9.14 31.91 -6.04
C ASP A 468 -10.41 31.04 -5.95
N PHE A 469 -10.18 29.78 -5.56
CA PHE A 469 -11.14 28.69 -5.72
C PHE A 469 -12.47 28.96 -4.99
N SER A 470 -13.56 28.97 -5.76
CA SER A 470 -14.92 29.28 -5.31
C SER A 470 -15.37 28.39 -4.15
N LEU A 471 -14.95 27.11 -4.17
CA LEU A 471 -15.33 26.07 -3.21
C LEU A 471 -14.29 25.82 -2.11
N PHE A 472 -13.36 26.76 -1.89
CA PHE A 472 -12.30 26.64 -0.87
C PHE A 472 -12.82 26.18 0.50
N LEU A 473 -13.92 26.78 0.99
CA LEU A 473 -14.39 26.54 2.35
C LEU A 473 -15.14 25.20 2.51
N PRO A 474 -16.05 24.79 1.60
CA PRO A 474 -16.56 23.43 1.56
C PRO A 474 -15.46 22.36 1.52
N TYR A 475 -14.42 22.52 0.68
CA TYR A 475 -13.33 21.54 0.61
C TYR A 475 -12.42 21.55 1.84
N LEU A 476 -12.11 22.72 2.40
CA LEU A 476 -11.41 22.83 3.69
C LEU A 476 -12.14 22.04 4.79
N ALA A 477 -13.48 22.16 4.85
CA ALA A 477 -14.30 21.42 5.80
C ALA A 477 -14.29 19.91 5.50
N ALA A 478 -14.50 19.53 4.25
CA ALA A 478 -14.48 18.14 3.79
C ALA A 478 -13.17 17.43 4.15
N TYR A 479 -12.01 18.06 3.92
CA TYR A 479 -10.71 17.47 4.20
C TYR A 479 -10.40 17.37 5.68
N ILE A 480 -10.73 18.38 6.49
CA ILE A 480 -10.54 18.30 7.94
C ILE A 480 -11.39 17.15 8.52
N ASN A 481 -12.66 17.04 8.11
CA ASN A 481 -13.53 15.94 8.53
C ASN A 481 -12.98 14.58 8.07
N SER A 482 -12.63 14.45 6.79
CA SER A 482 -12.10 13.20 6.21
C SER A 482 -10.78 12.77 6.85
N PHE A 483 -9.88 13.69 7.21
CA PHE A 483 -8.65 13.33 7.94
C PHE A 483 -8.92 12.93 9.40
N HIS A 484 -9.93 13.50 10.06
CA HIS A 484 -10.38 13.00 11.36
C HIS A 484 -10.98 11.59 11.25
N ASP A 485 -11.77 11.31 10.22
CA ASP A 485 -12.39 10.00 9.99
C ASP A 485 -11.35 8.95 9.54
N LEU A 486 -10.32 9.38 8.79
CA LEU A 486 -9.13 8.58 8.48
C LEU A 486 -8.44 8.12 9.77
N ILE A 487 -8.08 9.05 10.66
CA ILE A 487 -7.43 8.75 11.94
C ILE A 487 -8.33 7.89 12.83
N THR A 488 -9.63 8.22 12.90
CA THR A 488 -10.60 7.44 13.71
C THR A 488 -10.65 5.99 13.23
N GLY A 489 -10.75 5.75 11.91
CA GLY A 489 -10.76 4.39 11.37
C GLY A 489 -9.41 3.67 11.48
N LEU A 490 -8.28 4.39 11.44
CA LEU A 490 -6.95 3.83 11.75
C LEU A 490 -6.88 3.32 13.20
N GLN A 491 -7.46 4.05 14.15
CA GLN A 491 -7.57 3.62 15.55
C GLN A 491 -8.54 2.45 15.72
N THR A 492 -9.75 2.52 15.16
CA THR A 492 -10.81 1.53 15.43
C THR A 492 -10.67 0.24 14.63
N ASN A 493 -10.30 0.32 13.34
CA ASN A 493 -10.31 -0.84 12.45
C ASN A 493 -8.94 -1.56 12.43
N PHE A 494 -7.86 -0.87 12.81
CA PHE A 494 -6.49 -1.37 12.71
C PHE A 494 -5.66 -1.26 14.00
N ALA A 495 -6.21 -0.69 15.09
CA ALA A 495 -5.52 -0.47 16.37
C ALA A 495 -4.18 0.29 16.25
N ALA A 496 -4.06 1.20 15.28
CA ALA A 496 -2.82 1.93 14.98
C ALA A 496 -2.48 3.00 16.04
N ASP A 497 -1.20 3.20 16.35
CA ASP A 497 -0.75 4.41 17.06
C ASP A 497 -0.73 5.60 16.09
N THR A 498 -1.67 6.53 16.29
CA THR A 498 -1.89 7.69 15.44
C THR A 498 -1.43 9.01 16.07
N LYS A 499 -0.78 9.01 17.24
CA LYS A 499 -0.41 10.25 17.98
C LYS A 499 0.40 11.26 17.17
N GLU A 500 1.19 10.81 16.20
CA GLU A 500 1.93 11.69 15.28
C GLU A 500 1.04 12.23 14.16
N LEU A 501 0.12 11.42 13.63
CA LEU A 501 -0.87 11.86 12.64
C LEU A 501 -1.86 12.87 13.25
N GLU A 502 -2.22 12.73 14.53
CA GLU A 502 -3.04 13.71 15.25
C GLU A 502 -2.36 15.08 15.37
N LYS A 503 -1.04 15.11 15.66
CA LYS A 503 -0.24 16.35 15.66
C LYS A 503 -0.19 16.97 14.27
N ILE A 504 0.07 16.15 13.25
CA ILE A 504 0.10 16.59 11.84
C ILE A 504 -1.26 17.17 11.42
N LEU A 505 -2.38 16.54 11.81
CA LEU A 505 -3.71 17.06 11.54
C LEU A 505 -3.97 18.38 12.27
N ALA A 506 -3.48 18.54 13.50
CA ALA A 506 -3.59 19.81 14.22
C ALA A 506 -2.80 20.95 13.53
N ASP A 507 -1.59 20.67 13.03
CA ASP A 507 -0.77 21.63 12.27
C ASP A 507 -1.41 21.98 10.91
N VAL A 508 -1.92 20.98 10.20
CA VAL A 508 -2.70 21.16 8.96
C VAL A 508 -3.96 22.00 9.20
N THR A 509 -4.71 21.70 10.25
CA THR A 509 -5.92 22.45 10.64
C THR A 509 -5.58 23.89 11.01
N MET A 510 -4.43 24.12 11.66
CA MET A 510 -3.92 25.46 11.92
C MET A 510 -3.56 26.20 10.62
N ASN A 511 -2.97 25.54 9.63
CA ASN A 511 -2.64 26.12 8.33
C ASN A 511 -3.90 26.51 7.55
N PHE A 512 -4.90 25.62 7.50
CA PHE A 512 -6.22 25.90 6.95
C PHE A 512 -6.88 27.12 7.62
N ARG A 513 -6.93 27.14 8.95
CA ARG A 513 -7.47 28.25 9.74
C ARG A 513 -6.74 29.57 9.47
N LYS A 514 -5.41 29.54 9.32
CA LYS A 514 -4.60 30.72 8.95
C LYS A 514 -4.96 31.24 7.55
N CYS A 515 -5.12 30.36 6.56
CA CYS A 515 -5.53 30.76 5.21
C CYS A 515 -6.93 31.39 5.20
N PHE A 516 -7.90 30.70 5.82
CA PHE A 516 -9.27 31.18 5.99
C PHE A 516 -9.34 32.57 6.65
N LEU A 517 -8.64 32.78 7.77
CA LEU A 517 -8.61 34.07 8.46
C LEU A 517 -7.96 35.18 7.60
N ASN A 518 -6.95 34.85 6.79
CA ASN A 518 -6.35 35.82 5.86
C ASN A 518 -7.36 36.25 4.77
N LYS A 519 -8.11 35.30 4.17
CA LYS A 519 -9.17 35.61 3.19
C LYS A 519 -10.30 36.44 3.83
N LEU A 520 -10.68 36.13 5.07
CA LEU A 520 -11.64 36.94 5.84
C LEU A 520 -11.11 38.37 6.14
N GLU A 521 -9.82 38.52 6.49
CA GLU A 521 -9.19 39.84 6.70
C GLU A 521 -9.26 40.67 5.41
N VAL A 522 -8.92 40.10 4.25
CA VAL A 522 -8.98 40.82 2.96
C VAL A 522 -10.40 41.32 2.66
N LYS A 523 -11.43 40.51 2.89
CA LYS A 523 -12.84 40.88 2.63
C LYS A 523 -13.36 41.96 3.60
N THR A 524 -13.04 41.86 4.89
CA THR A 524 -13.63 42.74 5.93
C THR A 524 -12.82 44.01 6.20
N GLN A 525 -11.50 44.03 5.96
CA GLN A 525 -10.64 45.16 6.30
C GLN A 525 -11.00 46.51 5.61
N PRO A 526 -11.53 46.55 4.37
CA PRO A 526 -12.07 47.77 3.77
C PRO A 526 -13.25 48.39 4.54
N LEU A 527 -14.07 47.56 5.19
CA LEU A 527 -15.20 47.98 6.02
C LEU A 527 -14.71 48.44 7.40
N PHE A 528 -13.84 47.66 8.04
CA PHE A 528 -13.18 48.00 9.30
C PHE A 528 -12.46 49.36 9.26
N LYS A 529 -11.85 49.74 8.13
CA LYS A 529 -11.25 51.07 7.92
C LYS A 529 -12.25 52.23 8.06
N LYS A 530 -13.57 52.00 8.00
CA LYS A 530 -14.63 53.01 8.15
C LYS A 530 -15.09 53.21 9.60
N ILE A 531 -14.66 52.37 10.56
CA ILE A 531 -14.94 52.55 11.99
C ILE A 531 -14.28 53.86 12.50
N LEU A 532 -14.95 54.52 13.45
CA LEU A 532 -14.64 55.88 13.95
C LEU A 532 -14.66 57.00 12.88
N SER A 533 -15.22 56.76 11.70
CA SER A 533 -15.51 57.82 10.73
C SER A 533 -16.71 58.68 11.16
N LYS A 534 -16.94 59.81 10.47
CA LYS A 534 -18.14 60.63 10.71
C LYS A 534 -19.44 59.88 10.42
N THR A 535 -19.45 59.00 9.41
CA THR A 535 -20.63 58.21 9.03
C THR A 535 -20.92 57.10 10.05
N TRP A 536 -19.87 56.46 10.59
CA TRP A 536 -20.01 55.48 11.68
C TRP A 536 -20.74 56.05 12.91
N VAL A 537 -20.45 57.30 13.32
CA VAL A 537 -21.14 57.92 14.48
C VAL A 537 -22.65 58.12 14.27
N SER A 538 -23.18 57.94 13.07
CA SER A 538 -24.59 58.20 12.71
C SER A 538 -25.29 57.02 12.02
N SER A 539 -24.62 55.89 11.79
CA SER A 539 -25.20 54.71 11.12
C SER A 539 -24.59 53.42 11.65
N ASP A 540 -25.40 52.36 11.72
CA ASP A 540 -25.01 51.01 12.11
C ASP A 540 -24.71 50.10 10.90
N GLU A 541 -24.95 50.59 9.67
CA GLU A 541 -24.71 49.88 8.41
C GLU A 541 -23.26 49.37 8.27
N ILE A 542 -22.29 50.07 8.85
CA ILE A 542 -20.87 49.67 8.80
C ILE A 542 -20.63 48.40 9.62
N LEU A 543 -21.22 48.27 10.82
CA LEU A 543 -21.10 47.04 11.60
C LEU A 543 -21.91 45.92 10.94
N ASN A 544 -23.15 46.21 10.55
CA ASN A 544 -24.03 45.21 9.94
C ASN A 544 -23.42 44.64 8.64
N SER A 545 -22.72 45.47 7.85
CA SER A 545 -21.98 45.03 6.67
C SER A 545 -20.77 44.15 7.02
N ILE A 546 -20.02 44.47 8.09
CA ILE A 546 -18.90 43.63 8.58
C ILE A 546 -19.44 42.27 9.02
N LEU A 547 -20.44 42.26 9.89
CA LEU A 547 -21.04 41.06 10.44
C LEU A 547 -21.69 40.20 9.36
N SER A 548 -22.49 40.79 8.46
CA SER A 548 -23.08 40.08 7.33
C SER A 548 -22.01 39.43 6.44
N THR A 549 -20.92 40.14 6.13
CA THR A 549 -19.79 39.59 5.36
C THR A 549 -19.12 38.43 6.10
N THR A 550 -18.93 38.55 7.41
CA THR A 550 -18.28 37.51 8.21
C THR A 550 -19.16 36.29 8.41
N VAL A 551 -20.44 36.46 8.72
CA VAL A 551 -21.43 35.38 8.81
C VAL A 551 -21.47 34.65 7.48
N GLN A 552 -21.72 35.36 6.36
CA GLN A 552 -21.79 34.74 5.03
C GLN A 552 -20.53 33.95 4.69
N TYR A 553 -19.33 34.51 4.94
CA TYR A 553 -18.07 33.81 4.67
C TYR A 553 -17.76 32.68 5.68
N SER A 554 -18.53 32.55 6.77
CA SER A 554 -18.32 31.53 7.81
C SER A 554 -19.42 30.46 7.83
N GLN A 555 -20.45 30.55 6.96
CA GLN A 555 -21.60 29.62 6.97
C GLN A 555 -21.16 28.16 6.83
N ASP A 556 -20.21 27.88 5.93
CA ASP A 556 -19.76 26.52 5.65
C ASP A 556 -18.95 25.89 6.80
N LEU A 557 -18.50 26.69 7.78
CA LEU A 557 -17.90 26.15 9.02
C LEU A 557 -18.91 25.35 9.84
N ASN A 558 -20.22 25.51 9.63
CA ASN A 558 -21.23 24.70 10.32
C ASN A 558 -21.23 23.22 9.91
N TYR A 559 -20.61 22.88 8.78
CA TYR A 559 -20.41 21.51 8.31
C TYR A 559 -19.07 20.90 8.75
N LEU A 560 -18.26 21.61 9.54
CA LEU A 560 -17.09 21.05 10.23
C LEU A 560 -17.53 20.24 11.46
N ARG A 561 -16.83 19.13 11.71
CA ARG A 561 -16.99 18.30 12.91
C ARG A 561 -16.71 19.10 14.20
N GLN A 562 -17.48 18.80 15.25
CA GLN A 562 -17.24 19.29 16.61
C GLN A 562 -16.03 18.56 17.24
N PRO A 563 -15.14 19.22 18.00
CA PRO A 563 -15.17 20.63 18.43
C PRO A 563 -14.49 21.59 17.43
N THR A 564 -13.93 21.10 16.32
CA THR A 564 -13.09 21.87 15.40
C THR A 564 -13.81 23.10 14.84
N ASN A 565 -15.12 23.03 14.56
CA ASN A 565 -15.86 24.21 14.12
C ASN A 565 -15.88 25.35 15.16
N LYS A 566 -16.05 25.03 16.45
CA LYS A 566 -15.99 26.01 17.55
C LYS A 566 -14.62 26.67 17.62
N ASP A 567 -13.54 25.92 17.43
CA ASP A 567 -12.17 26.47 17.43
C ASP A 567 -11.84 27.35 16.21
N PHE A 568 -12.57 27.22 15.10
CA PHE A 568 -12.57 28.21 14.02
C PHE A 568 -13.38 29.45 14.43
N LEU A 569 -14.60 29.27 14.94
CA LEU A 569 -15.51 30.36 15.32
C LEU A 569 -14.97 31.24 16.46
N ARG A 570 -14.29 30.63 17.45
CA ARG A 570 -13.52 31.34 18.50
C ARG A 570 -12.46 32.26 17.91
N GLU A 571 -11.71 31.80 16.90
CA GLU A 571 -10.71 32.63 16.22
C GLU A 571 -11.32 33.69 15.29
N VAL A 572 -12.50 33.44 14.69
CA VAL A 572 -13.28 34.47 13.98
C VAL A 572 -13.74 35.58 14.93
N HIS A 573 -14.30 35.21 16.08
CA HIS A 573 -14.70 36.16 17.13
C HIS A 573 -13.52 37.01 17.59
N ARG A 574 -12.42 36.35 17.92
CA ARG A 574 -11.16 36.98 18.29
C ARG A 574 -10.58 37.87 17.20
N TYR A 575 -10.69 37.49 15.92
CA TYR A 575 -10.31 38.33 14.79
C TYR A 575 -11.14 39.62 14.74
N LEU A 576 -12.47 39.52 14.80
CA LEU A 576 -13.38 40.66 14.70
C LEU A 576 -13.16 41.66 15.84
N VAL A 577 -13.13 41.18 17.09
CA VAL A 577 -12.88 42.03 18.27
C VAL A 577 -11.50 42.69 18.18
N ARG A 578 -10.46 41.95 17.77
CA ARG A 578 -9.10 42.48 17.63
C ARG A 578 -9.03 43.57 16.56
N GLU A 579 -9.62 43.37 15.39
CA GLU A 579 -9.58 44.36 14.30
C GLU A 579 -10.46 45.58 14.61
N TYR A 580 -11.61 45.39 15.27
CA TYR A 580 -12.45 46.48 15.80
C TYR A 580 -11.63 47.38 16.74
N ILE A 581 -10.99 46.78 17.76
CA ILE A 581 -10.13 47.50 18.71
C ILE A 581 -8.94 48.15 18.00
N ALA A 582 -8.28 47.43 17.08
CA ALA A 582 -7.12 47.96 16.36
C ALA A 582 -7.47 49.19 15.51
N GLN A 583 -8.62 49.21 14.83
CA GLN A 583 -9.07 50.39 14.09
C GLN A 583 -9.55 51.51 14.99
N ALA A 584 -10.19 51.20 16.14
CA ALA A 584 -10.56 52.20 17.14
C ALA A 584 -9.32 52.90 17.74
N LEU A 585 -8.25 52.15 18.00
CA LEU A 585 -6.99 52.67 18.56
C LEU A 585 -6.04 53.28 17.52
N LYS A 586 -6.31 53.11 16.21
CA LYS A 586 -5.51 53.67 15.13
C LYS A 586 -5.51 55.20 15.18
N PRO A 587 -4.36 55.89 15.08
CA PRO A 587 -4.26 57.32 15.36
C PRO A 587 -5.04 58.22 14.38
N ARG A 588 -6.32 58.46 14.68
CA ARG A 588 -7.28 59.22 13.87
C ARG A 588 -8.00 60.30 14.68
N LYS A 589 -7.21 61.24 15.24
CA LYS A 589 -7.64 62.39 16.05
C LYS A 589 -8.26 61.99 17.40
N LYS A 590 -8.21 62.90 18.38
CA LYS A 590 -8.83 62.71 19.71
C LYS A 590 -10.35 62.83 19.61
N ILE A 591 -11.10 61.99 20.34
CA ILE A 591 -12.57 62.09 20.40
C ILE A 591 -12.95 63.41 21.10
N LYS A 592 -13.79 64.22 20.43
CA LYS A 592 -14.29 65.50 20.98
C LYS A 592 -15.05 65.27 22.29
N ARG A 593 -14.88 66.16 23.28
CA ARG A 593 -15.52 66.04 24.61
C ARG A 593 -17.04 65.79 24.52
N SER A 594 -17.73 66.51 23.64
CA SER A 594 -19.18 66.38 23.39
C SER A 594 -19.61 65.06 22.77
N GLN A 595 -18.73 64.36 22.05
CA GLN A 595 -19.06 63.11 21.35
C GLN A 595 -18.74 61.85 22.17
N ARG A 596 -17.96 61.95 23.26
CA ARG A 596 -17.49 60.79 24.03
C ARG A 596 -18.61 59.88 24.55
N GLN A 597 -19.71 60.45 25.04
CA GLN A 597 -20.84 59.67 25.53
C GLN A 597 -21.55 58.94 24.37
N LYS A 598 -21.77 59.61 23.23
CA LYS A 598 -22.35 58.97 22.03
C LYS A 598 -21.46 57.84 21.49
N VAL A 599 -20.15 58.07 21.41
CA VAL A 599 -19.17 57.07 20.96
C VAL A 599 -19.09 55.88 21.92
N SER A 600 -19.06 56.14 23.23
CA SER A 600 -19.06 55.08 24.25
C SER A 600 -20.32 54.22 24.19
N LYS A 601 -21.50 54.85 24.17
CA LYS A 601 -22.79 54.14 24.03
C LYS A 601 -22.79 53.25 22.78
N LYS A 602 -22.47 53.82 21.61
CA LYS A 602 -22.42 53.06 20.35
C LYS A 602 -21.40 51.91 20.40
N MET A 603 -20.20 52.11 20.95
CA MET A 603 -19.21 51.02 21.06
C MET A 603 -19.70 49.87 21.95
N LYS A 604 -20.53 50.14 22.97
CA LYS A 604 -21.14 49.07 23.80
C LYS A 604 -22.25 48.33 23.06
N GLU A 605 -23.12 49.05 22.37
CA GLU A 605 -24.18 48.48 21.53
C GLU A 605 -23.59 47.63 20.39
N GLU A 606 -22.51 48.11 19.75
CA GLU A 606 -21.78 47.33 18.75
C GLU A 606 -21.09 46.10 19.36
N ALA A 607 -20.61 46.17 20.61
CA ALA A 607 -20.02 45.02 21.30
C ALA A 607 -21.04 43.92 21.67
N THR A 608 -22.26 44.28 22.06
CA THR A 608 -23.33 43.29 22.31
C THR A 608 -23.75 42.63 21.00
N VAL A 609 -24.00 43.41 19.93
CA VAL A 609 -24.38 42.87 18.61
C VAL A 609 -23.29 41.97 18.02
N ILE A 610 -22.00 42.31 18.16
CA ILE A 610 -20.88 41.42 17.77
C ILE A 610 -20.96 40.09 18.53
N THR A 611 -21.23 40.14 19.84
CA THR A 611 -21.32 38.95 20.68
C THR A 611 -22.48 38.07 20.23
N GLU A 612 -23.70 38.61 20.29
CA GLU A 612 -24.95 37.93 19.91
C GLU A 612 -24.84 37.23 18.54
N THR A 613 -24.37 37.95 17.51
CA THR A 613 -24.21 37.40 16.15
C THR A 613 -23.24 36.22 16.07
N LEU A 614 -22.21 36.19 16.91
CA LEU A 614 -21.20 35.14 16.91
C LEU A 614 -21.58 33.98 17.83
N SER A 615 -22.29 34.24 18.93
CA SER A 615 -22.89 33.22 19.78
C SER A 615 -23.98 32.45 19.01
N ASP A 616 -24.81 33.14 18.22
CA ASP A 616 -25.79 32.55 17.28
C ASP A 616 -25.12 31.66 16.21
N LEU A 617 -23.91 32.01 15.79
CA LEU A 617 -23.10 31.20 14.87
C LEU A 617 -22.38 30.02 15.55
N GLY A 618 -22.39 29.94 16.89
CA GLY A 618 -21.80 28.85 17.67
C GLY A 618 -20.47 29.15 18.37
N SER A 619 -20.06 30.42 18.46
CA SER A 619 -18.94 30.86 19.30
C SER A 619 -19.32 30.88 20.78
N ASP A 620 -18.38 30.57 21.67
CA ASP A 620 -18.52 30.64 23.14
C ASP A 620 -17.54 31.65 23.77
N SER A 621 -17.05 32.60 22.97
CA SER A 621 -16.02 33.57 23.35
C SER A 621 -16.56 34.94 23.77
N ASP A 622 -17.76 34.97 24.36
CA ASP A 622 -18.52 36.18 24.68
C ASP A 622 -17.73 37.22 25.51
N GLU A 623 -16.80 36.76 26.34
CA GLU A 623 -15.93 37.61 27.14
C GLU A 623 -15.01 38.53 26.29
N LEU A 624 -14.70 38.17 25.04
CA LEU A 624 -13.79 38.95 24.19
C LEU A 624 -14.33 40.35 23.91
N SER A 625 -15.63 40.47 23.61
CA SER A 625 -16.30 41.74 23.34
C SER A 625 -16.35 42.68 24.55
N LEU A 626 -16.17 42.16 25.78
CA LEU A 626 -16.04 43.01 26.98
C LEU A 626 -14.86 43.97 26.87
N ALA A 627 -13.79 43.62 26.15
CA ALA A 627 -12.65 44.50 25.91
C ALA A 627 -13.08 45.80 25.18
N ILE A 628 -14.02 45.71 24.23
CA ILE A 628 -14.59 46.88 23.53
C ILE A 628 -15.37 47.74 24.53
N SER A 629 -16.22 47.12 25.35
CA SER A 629 -17.02 47.81 26.37
C SER A 629 -16.18 48.53 27.42
N VAL A 630 -15.06 47.96 27.89
CA VAL A 630 -14.17 48.63 28.86
C VAL A 630 -13.39 49.78 28.20
N ILE A 631 -13.01 49.67 26.93
CA ILE A 631 -12.45 50.81 26.17
C ILE A 631 -13.50 51.92 26.03
N ALA A 632 -14.76 51.58 25.76
CA ALA A 632 -15.86 52.52 25.70
C ALA A 632 -16.06 53.26 27.04
N ASP A 633 -16.01 52.56 28.17
CA ASP A 633 -16.07 53.17 29.51
C ASP A 633 -14.96 54.19 29.75
N ILE A 634 -13.71 53.86 29.40
CA ILE A 634 -12.56 54.78 29.48
C ILE A 634 -12.75 56.02 28.57
N ILE A 635 -13.49 55.88 27.46
CA ILE A 635 -13.82 57.01 26.57
C ILE A 635 -14.83 57.95 27.24
N SER A 636 -15.87 57.43 27.88
CA SER A 636 -16.95 58.23 28.52
C SER A 636 -16.59 58.81 29.89
N GLU A 637 -15.86 58.07 30.73
CA GLU A 637 -15.64 58.40 32.14
C GLU A 637 -14.92 59.75 32.32
N LYS A 638 -15.29 60.50 33.35
CA LYS A 638 -14.77 61.83 33.69
C LYS A 638 -13.70 61.77 34.80
N LYS A 639 -13.87 60.90 35.80
CA LYS A 639 -12.98 60.77 36.98
C LYS A 639 -11.68 60.05 36.63
N LYS A 640 -10.56 60.52 37.18
CA LYS A 640 -9.23 59.94 36.91
C LYS A 640 -9.08 58.58 37.60
N GLU A 641 -9.49 58.47 38.86
CA GLU A 641 -9.40 57.22 39.63
C GLU A 641 -10.14 56.07 38.92
N LYS A 642 -11.36 56.33 38.44
CA LYS A 642 -12.16 55.32 37.71
C LYS A 642 -11.51 54.87 36.40
N ILE A 643 -10.89 55.78 35.65
CA ILE A 643 -10.13 55.43 34.44
C ILE A 643 -8.93 54.54 34.80
N GLN A 644 -8.26 54.79 35.93
CA GLN A 644 -7.19 53.94 36.43
C GLN A 644 -7.72 52.55 36.82
N ALA A 645 -8.86 52.46 37.51
CA ALA A 645 -9.52 51.20 37.85
C ALA A 645 -9.95 50.37 36.61
N HIS A 646 -10.53 51.01 35.59
CA HIS A 646 -10.87 50.31 34.33
C HIS A 646 -9.62 49.79 33.61
N LEU A 647 -8.53 50.56 33.58
CA LEU A 647 -7.25 50.13 33.00
C LEU A 647 -6.59 48.99 33.80
N GLN A 648 -6.71 49.01 35.13
CA GLN A 648 -6.22 47.95 36.01
C GLN A 648 -7.02 46.64 35.80
N SER A 649 -8.35 46.72 35.78
CA SER A 649 -9.23 45.57 35.48
C SER A 649 -8.96 44.99 34.08
N MET A 650 -8.77 45.83 33.07
CA MET A 650 -8.41 45.39 31.72
C MET A 650 -7.04 44.69 31.68
N ARG A 651 -6.04 45.20 32.42
CA ARG A 651 -4.71 44.59 32.55
C ARG A 651 -4.72 43.27 33.33
N GLN A 652 -5.60 43.12 34.31
CA GLN A 652 -5.78 41.87 35.05
C GLN A 652 -6.42 40.78 34.17
N ARG A 653 -7.45 41.13 33.40
CA ARG A 653 -8.14 40.22 32.47
C ARG A 653 -7.33 39.89 31.22
N HIS A 654 -6.59 40.86 30.68
CA HIS A 654 -5.75 40.70 29.48
C HIS A 654 -4.28 40.99 29.84
N ARG A 655 -3.57 39.97 30.34
CA ARG A 655 -2.16 40.09 30.75
C ARG A 655 -1.20 40.51 29.62
N ASP A 656 -1.62 40.42 28.36
CA ASP A 656 -0.88 40.86 27.17
C ASP A 656 -1.09 42.34 26.80
N LEU A 657 -1.82 43.11 27.62
CA LEU A 657 -2.02 44.56 27.48
C LEU A 657 -0.74 45.37 27.79
N ARG A 658 0.13 45.49 26.78
CA ARG A 658 1.32 46.36 26.80
C ARG A 658 0.99 47.84 27.05
N ASN A 659 1.96 48.58 27.60
CA ASN A 659 1.86 50.02 27.84
C ASN A 659 1.51 50.83 26.58
N GLU A 660 1.97 50.41 25.40
CA GLU A 660 1.66 51.03 24.10
C GLU A 660 0.16 51.09 23.81
N HIS A 661 -0.57 50.01 24.13
CA HIS A 661 -2.01 49.92 23.94
C HIS A 661 -2.74 50.89 24.88
N ILE A 662 -2.27 51.03 26.13
CA ILE A 662 -2.79 51.99 27.10
C ILE A 662 -2.51 53.43 26.67
N VAL A 663 -1.32 53.72 26.12
CA VAL A 663 -1.01 55.02 25.50
C VAL A 663 -2.00 55.33 24.37
N ALA A 664 -2.35 54.35 23.53
CA ALA A 664 -3.32 54.51 22.45
C ALA A 664 -4.74 54.79 22.97
N ILE A 665 -5.23 54.03 23.96
CA ILE A 665 -6.55 54.25 24.59
C ILE A 665 -6.63 55.66 25.20
N LEU A 666 -5.61 56.06 25.96
CA LEU A 666 -5.53 57.41 26.54
C LEU A 666 -5.34 58.52 25.48
N ALA A 667 -4.74 58.21 24.32
CA ALA A 667 -4.61 59.12 23.19
C ALA A 667 -5.94 59.35 22.46
N LEU A 668 -6.69 58.28 22.20
CA LEU A 668 -8.02 58.31 21.62
C LEU A 668 -8.98 59.13 22.48
N ARG A 669 -8.95 58.90 23.79
CA ARG A 669 -9.65 59.72 24.81
C ARG A 669 -9.14 61.16 24.87
N GLY A 670 -7.90 61.42 24.49
CA GLY A 670 -7.34 62.78 24.35
C GLY A 670 -6.69 63.35 25.62
N PHE A 671 -6.05 62.52 26.44
CA PHE A 671 -5.16 62.97 27.51
C PHE A 671 -3.83 63.52 26.96
N TRP A 672 -3.19 64.43 27.69
CA TRP A 672 -1.86 64.99 27.35
C TRP A 672 -0.73 64.03 27.75
N ARG A 673 0.44 64.12 27.10
CA ARG A 673 1.61 63.22 27.31
C ARG A 673 1.95 63.01 28.80
N LYS A 674 2.25 64.08 29.54
CA LYS A 674 2.49 64.06 31.00
C LYS A 674 1.39 63.33 31.79
N THR A 675 0.12 63.52 31.45
CA THR A 675 -0.99 62.84 32.14
C THR A 675 -1.03 61.34 31.85
N ARG A 676 -0.60 60.91 30.64
CA ARG A 676 -0.48 59.48 30.29
C ARG A 676 0.69 58.84 31.04
N GLU A 677 1.84 59.51 31.05
CA GLU A 677 3.04 59.08 31.78
C GLU A 677 2.73 58.83 33.27
N ASN A 678 2.09 59.80 33.96
CA ASN A 678 1.72 59.66 35.37
C ASN A 678 0.70 58.50 35.61
N ILE A 679 -0.21 58.24 34.68
CA ILE A 679 -1.15 57.11 34.78
C ILE A 679 -0.41 55.77 34.58
N ILE A 680 0.53 55.71 33.64
CA ILE A 680 1.33 54.51 33.35
C ILE A 680 2.29 54.17 34.49
N GLN A 681 2.92 55.19 35.11
CA GLN A 681 3.75 55.01 36.31
C GLN A 681 2.91 54.45 37.47
N HIS A 682 1.74 55.04 37.76
CA HIS A 682 0.85 54.52 38.80
C HIS A 682 0.40 53.07 38.53
N LEU A 683 0.06 52.73 37.28
CA LEU A 683 -0.25 51.35 36.87
C LEU A 683 0.98 50.41 36.86
N GLY A 684 2.19 50.97 36.85
CA GLY A 684 3.45 50.24 36.91
C GLY A 684 3.84 49.86 38.33
N ASN A 685 3.59 50.75 39.30
CA ASN A 685 3.88 50.52 40.72
C ASN A 685 2.94 49.51 41.40
N LEU A 686 1.82 49.16 40.76
CA LEU A 686 0.85 48.15 41.24
C LEU A 686 1.20 46.71 40.80
N LYS A 687 2.48 46.41 40.54
CA LYS A 687 2.92 45.15 39.89
C LYS A 687 3.45 44.06 40.82
N GLU A 688 3.75 44.35 42.08
CA GLU A 688 4.53 43.43 42.92
C GLU A 688 3.70 42.27 43.55
N ASP A 689 2.37 42.39 43.66
CA ASP A 689 1.52 41.45 44.41
C ASP A 689 0.63 40.50 43.55
N ALA A 690 1.16 39.81 42.52
CA ALA A 690 0.32 38.93 41.68
C ALA A 690 1.00 37.67 41.10
N GLU A 691 1.32 36.70 41.94
CA GLU A 691 1.72 35.35 41.50
C GLU A 691 0.59 34.55 40.82
N ILE A 692 0.97 33.83 39.75
CA ILE A 692 0.43 32.58 39.21
C ILE A 692 -1.11 32.43 39.03
N LYS A 693 -1.56 32.52 37.77
CA LYS A 693 -2.17 31.39 37.01
C LYS A 693 -2.35 31.77 35.54
N THR A 694 -2.03 30.84 34.63
CA THR A 694 -1.81 31.13 33.20
C THR A 694 -2.75 30.32 32.30
N VAL A 695 -3.95 30.85 32.02
CA VAL A 695 -4.75 30.51 30.83
C VAL A 695 -5.60 31.73 30.47
N LEU A 696 -5.21 32.50 29.45
CA LEU A 696 -6.11 33.30 28.60
C LEU A 696 -5.33 33.89 27.41
N LEU A 697 -5.98 33.92 26.24
CA LEU A 697 -5.32 34.06 24.94
C LEU A 697 -4.91 35.50 24.58
N THR A 698 -3.92 35.58 23.69
CA THR A 698 -3.25 36.80 23.20
C THR A 698 -4.15 37.72 22.34
N LEU A 699 -5.14 38.39 22.93
CA LEU A 699 -6.04 39.31 22.24
C LEU A 699 -5.33 40.56 21.70
N VAL A 700 -4.36 41.08 22.46
CA VAL A 700 -3.74 42.40 22.27
C VAL A 700 -2.29 42.31 21.77
N HIS A 701 -1.59 41.19 21.96
CA HIS A 701 -0.18 41.01 21.53
C HIS A 701 0.07 41.29 20.03
N ARG A 702 -0.94 41.07 19.17
CA ARG A 702 -0.87 41.34 17.72
C ARG A 702 -1.34 42.75 17.31
N ILE A 703 -1.76 43.61 18.23
CA ILE A 703 -2.14 45.00 17.93
C ILE A 703 -0.88 45.88 17.91
N VAL A 704 -0.46 46.29 16.71
CA VAL A 704 0.70 47.18 16.52
C VAL A 704 0.26 48.64 16.59
N VAL A 705 0.63 49.34 17.66
CA VAL A 705 0.39 50.77 17.83
C VAL A 705 1.61 51.55 17.30
N CYS A 706 1.53 52.03 16.06
CA CYS A 706 2.60 52.85 15.49
C CYS A 706 2.67 54.22 16.18
N GLY A 707 3.66 54.40 17.06
CA GLY A 707 4.07 55.70 17.58
C GLY A 707 4.54 56.64 16.46
N GLY A 708 4.34 57.95 16.64
CA GLY A 708 4.55 58.94 15.58
C GLY A 708 6.02 59.15 15.20
N ILE A 709 6.48 58.41 14.20
CA ILE A 709 7.70 58.67 13.42
C ILE A 709 7.31 58.77 11.93
N ARG A 710 8.06 59.55 11.14
CA ARG A 710 7.68 60.12 9.83
C ARG A 710 6.96 59.14 8.89
N GLN A 711 5.84 59.60 8.33
CA GLN A 711 4.79 58.78 7.68
C GLN A 711 5.13 58.17 6.29
N LYS A 712 6.38 58.16 5.81
CA LYS A 712 6.74 57.57 4.50
C LYS A 712 7.56 56.29 4.58
N GLU A 713 8.64 56.22 5.36
CA GLU A 713 9.42 54.98 5.53
C GLU A 713 8.62 53.86 6.24
N SER A 714 7.81 54.21 7.24
CA SER A 714 7.15 53.20 8.08
C SER A 714 6.17 52.30 7.34
N TYR A 715 5.52 52.75 6.26
CA TYR A 715 4.54 51.91 5.54
C TYR A 715 5.19 50.77 4.76
N LYS A 716 6.40 50.99 4.18
CA LYS A 716 7.19 49.91 3.57
C LYS A 716 7.78 48.97 4.63
N GLN A 717 8.29 49.51 5.73
CA GLN A 717 8.78 48.70 6.86
C GLN A 717 7.68 47.82 7.48
N ILE A 718 6.47 48.34 7.72
CA ILE A 718 5.37 47.54 8.30
C ILE A 718 4.91 46.42 7.36
N GLN A 719 4.92 46.64 6.04
CA GLN A 719 4.68 45.56 5.08
C GLN A 719 5.83 44.53 5.08
N LEU A 720 7.10 44.97 5.11
CA LEU A 720 8.24 44.05 5.27
C LEU A 720 8.18 43.23 6.57
N TRP A 721 7.75 43.82 7.69
CA TRP A 721 7.62 43.12 8.96
C TRP A 721 6.41 42.18 9.00
N ARG A 722 5.32 42.48 8.28
CA ARG A 722 4.22 41.53 8.04
C ARG A 722 4.67 40.34 7.17
N HIS A 723 5.49 40.57 6.14
CA HIS A 723 6.00 39.53 5.25
C HIS A 723 7.11 38.66 5.89
N ARG A 724 8.06 39.26 6.62
CA ARG A 724 9.15 38.50 7.27
C ARG A 724 8.67 37.55 8.37
N PHE A 725 7.46 37.75 8.91
CA PHE A 725 6.82 36.81 9.84
C PHE A 725 5.95 35.74 9.15
N THR A 726 5.73 35.82 7.83
CA THR A 726 5.18 34.69 7.05
C THR A 726 6.26 33.74 6.54
N ASP A 727 7.49 34.22 6.34
CA ASP A 727 8.57 33.45 5.70
C ASP A 727 9.49 32.68 6.69
N LEU A 728 9.31 32.87 8.00
CA LEU A 728 10.15 32.25 9.06
C LEU A 728 9.71 30.82 9.46
N ALA A 729 9.09 30.07 8.54
CA ALA A 729 8.68 28.68 8.73
C ALA A 729 9.34 27.70 7.72
N LEU A 730 10.43 28.12 7.06
CA LEU A 730 11.23 27.28 6.16
C LEU A 730 12.73 27.46 6.47
N PHE A 731 13.22 26.82 7.53
CA PHE A 731 14.66 26.54 7.67
C PHE A 731 14.91 25.26 8.48
N ILE A 732 15.24 24.18 7.76
CA ILE A 732 15.86 22.98 8.33
C ILE A 732 17.35 23.27 8.48
N PRO A 733 18.00 22.98 9.62
CA PRO A 733 19.42 23.23 9.80
C PRO A 733 20.25 22.19 9.04
N LYS A 734 20.93 22.59 7.96
CA LYS A 734 22.05 21.81 7.41
C LYS A 734 23.28 21.99 8.29
N ALA A 735 23.82 20.89 8.79
CA ALA A 735 25.03 20.87 9.60
C ALA A 735 26.26 21.37 8.80
N LYS A 736 27.18 22.06 9.49
CA LYS A 736 28.52 22.35 8.96
C LYS A 736 29.37 21.08 8.98
N VAL A 737 29.93 20.72 7.82
CA VAL A 737 31.16 19.93 7.73
C VAL A 737 32.23 20.86 7.15
N ASN A 738 33.31 21.07 7.90
CA ASN A 738 34.51 21.74 7.38
C ASN A 738 35.36 20.70 6.65
N GLY A 739 35.86 21.04 5.45
CA GLY A 739 36.80 20.21 4.71
C GLY A 739 37.37 20.98 3.53
N HIS A 740 38.70 21.18 3.50
CA HIS A 740 39.40 21.89 2.44
C HIS A 740 39.37 21.09 1.12
N SER A 741 39.31 21.79 -0.03
CA SER A 741 40.33 21.71 -1.11
C SER A 741 39.96 22.56 -2.32
N ASN A 742 40.96 23.07 -3.03
CA ASN A 742 40.82 23.71 -4.35
C ASN A 742 40.38 22.68 -5.42
N ILE A 743 39.76 23.15 -6.51
CA ILE A 743 40.22 22.98 -7.92
C ILE A 743 39.17 23.47 -8.95
N TYR A 744 39.62 24.40 -9.78
CA TYR A 744 39.27 24.75 -11.18
C TYR A 744 37.82 24.82 -11.74
N ILE A 745 37.67 25.80 -12.65
CA ILE A 745 36.53 26.08 -13.51
C ILE A 745 36.81 25.54 -14.92
N HIS A 746 35.86 24.78 -15.48
CA HIS A 746 35.47 24.62 -16.90
C HIS A 746 34.41 23.48 -16.94
N GLY A 747 33.39 23.44 -17.79
CA GLY A 747 32.97 24.36 -18.84
C GLY A 747 32.27 23.59 -19.97
N CYS A 748 30.94 23.47 -19.90
CA CYS A 748 29.97 23.16 -20.97
C CYS A 748 28.57 23.11 -20.35
#